data_AF-A0A1C3WM47-F1
#
_entry.id   AF-A0A1C3WM47-F1
#
_cell.length_a   1.000
_cell.length_b   1.000
_cell.length_c   1.000
_cell.angle_alpha   90.00
_cell.angle_beta   90.00
_cell.angle_gamma   90.00
#
_symmetry.space_group_name_H-M   'P 1'
#
loop_
_entity.id
_entity.type
_entity.pdbx_description
1 polymer ?
#
loop_
_entity_poly.entity_id
_entity_poly.type
_entity_poly.pdbx_seq_one_letter_code
_entity_poly.pdbx_strand_id
1 'polypeptide(L)'
;MEGRFSTEYLKQLHRIFFISREIDRLEREFIKQGIAHFHVSGAGHESTALLNEFLQDNDWLHLHYRDKALMLARGMPIREFFSSLLATANSHSAGRQMSAHLSSRALNITSIVGPVGNNALHAAGVGAALKHRHGKPIAICCVGDGTTQQGEFVEAVAEAVRGQYPVVFVIEDNSFSISTRTSKQTFFDLPDGPASSFYGVDIIRTDGDDLTASREAFRKAVRYSRDSRAPSIVLLNVERLSDHTNADDQKTYRTTLEIEASSSRDPLPNLRAMLQNAGVGAAALEKIERELTAEVQAEAALARKEDAPKVEPEAKAPYPTSFSQSAEYRGNEREATLTMREALNDVLERQLAANPEVVLFGQDIEDPKGDVFGVTRGLSTRYPDRVRNAALSESTIVGTAVGRALAGQRPVAFLQFADFLPLAYNQIVSEMGSMFWRTNGAWEAPVILMVSCGGYKPGLGPFHAQSFESMLAHTPGIDVVMPSSAGDAAGLLNAAFQSRRPTVFMYPKAVLNNSDGRTSTDLDKHFVHPGLSRHVTRGRDLTLVSYGNTVSLCANAAKAFEAQGFSVEVIDLRSISPWDEKEVLASARRTRRLIVVHEDNRTVGMGAEIIATVTEKTDVPVVVRRLARSDAHVPFNFRNQLETLPSYSKLVDLMAEVLECEVTWHEEDDSGPTAAIKAIGSGPADENVLVTDVLVKPGDTIEVGQLVAVVEATKASVEICANIGGVVQEVFAKVGDQIATDSPLLTVDANRETSERNFALASEVQNKFVLRRLKSHTIPALRRHSGSFSEIAVHGIGFATGGRRVTNDEIIHHWPSRRADEIFALTGIKSRFWVGPDEGTLSLATKATRDLLQQNQISIHDIDLVIAATGTPDIATPSLASRVAVAVAEDGVRPSLAAYDMGAACSGYLYALQQAYDFIAQQNDAKVLIITSEVLSPLLDMKDFSTAILFGDAATASLVTSRDMARNPLFTANRPIVSGRPEPGDLLYVPLPDDGVIAMNGRTVFTEAVHSMTRSIENACVDAGIELANIDLLVPHQANQRIIDTIAKRSGRPALSVIETYGNTSSSSIPLAMLHVAKEHSEPLNLGLVAFGGGMTAGAAIVRTVK
;
A
#
# COMPACT_ATOMS: atom_id res chain seq x y z
N MET A 1 21.34 47.09 -48.07
CA MET A 1 20.34 47.74 -47.20
C MET A 1 19.67 46.76 -46.24
N GLU A 2 19.77 45.45 -46.48
CA GLU A 2 19.43 44.40 -45.52
C GLU A 2 20.40 44.44 -44.33
N GLY A 3 19.88 44.61 -43.11
CA GLY A 3 20.67 44.60 -41.86
C GLY A 3 20.41 45.76 -40.89
N ARG A 4 19.81 46.87 -41.32
CA ARG A 4 19.41 47.96 -40.40
C ARG A 4 17.98 47.77 -39.93
N PHE A 5 17.74 47.94 -38.62
CA PHE A 5 16.41 47.99 -38.06
C PHE A 5 15.66 49.22 -38.57
N SER A 6 14.37 49.09 -38.88
CA SER A 6 13.52 50.26 -39.13
C SER A 6 13.19 50.95 -37.81
N THR A 7 13.03 52.28 -37.85
CA THR A 7 12.66 53.05 -36.65
C THR A 7 11.35 52.55 -36.03
N GLU A 8 10.38 52.15 -36.85
CA GLU A 8 9.10 51.61 -36.35
C GLU A 8 9.27 50.26 -35.65
N TYR A 9 10.10 49.36 -36.19
CA TYR A 9 10.39 48.09 -35.52
C TYR A 9 11.14 48.30 -34.21
N LEU A 10 12.09 49.23 -34.16
CA LEU A 10 12.78 49.58 -32.91
C LEU A 10 11.80 50.12 -31.85
N LYS A 11 10.80 50.91 -32.24
CA LYS A 11 9.74 51.38 -31.32
C LYS A 11 8.89 50.22 -30.79
N GLN A 12 8.54 49.27 -31.65
CA GLN A 12 7.79 48.08 -31.25
C GLN A 12 8.60 47.21 -30.28
N LEU A 13 9.88 46.97 -30.58
CA LEU A 13 10.77 46.21 -29.70
C LEU A 13 10.96 46.91 -28.36
N HIS A 14 11.11 48.24 -28.37
CA HIS A 14 11.24 49.04 -27.15
C HIS A 14 9.98 48.98 -26.30
N ARG A 15 8.80 49.02 -26.93
CA ARG A 15 7.53 48.80 -26.23
C ARG A 15 7.51 47.44 -25.51
N ILE A 16 7.91 46.36 -26.19
CA ILE A 16 7.95 45.01 -25.60
C ILE A 16 8.92 44.96 -24.42
N PHE A 17 10.17 45.43 -24.61
CA PHE A 17 11.20 45.39 -23.56
C PHE A 17 10.78 46.21 -22.34
N PHE A 18 10.27 47.42 -22.57
CA PHE A 18 9.87 48.32 -21.51
C PHE A 18 8.65 47.80 -20.74
N ILE A 19 7.63 47.26 -21.44
CA ILE A 19 6.48 46.60 -20.80
C ILE A 19 6.94 45.42 -19.95
N SER A 20 7.84 44.57 -20.45
CA SER A 20 8.40 43.44 -19.69
C SER A 20 9.00 43.91 -18.35
N ARG A 21 9.79 44.99 -18.38
CA ARG A 21 10.40 45.60 -17.19
C ARG A 21 9.40 46.23 -16.24
N GLU A 22 8.37 46.88 -16.76
CA GLU A 22 7.31 47.48 -15.94
C GLU A 22 6.42 46.43 -15.28
N ILE A 23 6.13 45.33 -15.97
CA ILE A 23 5.48 44.17 -15.35
C ILE A 23 6.34 43.66 -14.19
N ASP A 24 7.64 43.40 -14.42
CA ASP A 24 8.56 42.96 -13.36
C ASP A 24 8.60 43.94 -12.17
N ARG A 25 8.58 45.25 -12.42
CA ARG A 25 8.57 46.28 -11.36
C ARG A 25 7.29 46.19 -10.53
N LEU A 26 6.12 46.12 -11.16
CA LEU A 26 4.83 46.05 -10.47
C LEU A 26 4.61 44.71 -9.76
N GLU A 27 5.03 43.60 -10.36
CA GLU A 27 4.98 42.28 -9.71
C GLU A 27 5.76 42.32 -8.39
N ARG A 28 7.01 42.84 -8.40
CA ARG A 28 7.80 43.03 -7.17
C ARG A 28 7.13 43.96 -6.16
N GLU A 29 6.45 45.00 -6.63
CA GLU A 29 5.70 45.91 -5.76
C GLU A 29 4.54 45.18 -5.07
N PHE A 30 3.80 44.35 -5.81
CA PHE A 30 2.71 43.53 -5.25
C PHE A 30 3.24 42.49 -4.25
N ILE A 31 4.40 41.88 -4.49
CA ILE A 31 5.08 41.02 -3.51
C ILE A 31 5.35 41.81 -2.22
N LYS A 32 5.96 43.00 -2.32
CA LYS A 32 6.28 43.84 -1.15
C LYS A 32 5.05 44.31 -0.37
N GLN A 33 3.92 44.46 -1.06
CA GLN A 33 2.62 44.80 -0.46
C GLN A 33 1.90 43.58 0.15
N GLY A 34 2.40 42.37 -0.05
CA GLY A 34 1.74 41.13 0.39
C GLY A 34 0.51 40.74 -0.45
N ILE A 35 0.35 41.34 -1.63
CA ILE A 35 -0.76 41.08 -2.55
C ILE A 35 -0.49 39.82 -3.39
N ALA A 36 0.77 39.55 -3.69
CA ALA A 36 1.22 38.37 -4.43
C ALA A 36 2.31 37.63 -3.64
N HIS A 37 2.59 36.38 -4.01
CA HIS A 37 3.45 35.49 -3.22
C HIS A 37 4.77 35.12 -3.90
N PHE A 38 4.79 34.98 -5.22
CA PHE A 38 5.93 34.49 -5.97
C PHE A 38 6.14 35.26 -7.28
N HIS A 39 7.38 35.68 -7.53
CA HIS A 39 7.79 36.44 -8.70
C HIS A 39 9.15 35.95 -9.21
N VAL A 40 9.22 35.81 -10.53
CA VAL A 40 10.46 35.55 -11.26
C VAL A 40 10.64 36.64 -12.30
N SER A 41 11.77 37.33 -12.22
CA SER A 41 12.09 38.46 -13.10
C SER A 41 12.61 37.96 -14.46
N GLY A 42 12.11 38.57 -15.54
CA GLY A 42 12.64 38.39 -16.90
C GLY A 42 13.78 39.37 -17.22
N ALA A 43 14.12 40.27 -16.30
CA ALA A 43 15.05 41.37 -16.54
C ALA A 43 16.44 40.89 -17.02
N GLY A 44 16.80 41.32 -18.23
CA GLY A 44 18.08 41.04 -18.90
C GLY A 44 17.96 40.00 -20.01
N HIS A 45 16.82 39.30 -20.09
CA HIS A 45 16.52 38.29 -21.10
C HIS A 45 15.68 38.83 -22.28
N GLU A 46 15.47 40.16 -22.37
CA GLU A 46 14.48 40.73 -23.30
C GLU A 46 14.76 40.45 -24.78
N SER A 47 16.02 40.23 -25.14
CA SER A 47 16.44 39.98 -26.53
C SER A 47 15.82 38.72 -27.13
N THR A 48 15.28 37.79 -26.33
CA THR A 48 14.50 36.65 -26.83
C THR A 48 13.29 37.08 -27.66
N ALA A 49 12.73 38.28 -27.45
CA ALA A 49 11.65 38.84 -28.26
C ALA A 49 11.99 38.98 -29.76
N LEU A 50 13.28 39.09 -30.12
CA LEU A 50 13.73 39.13 -31.51
C LEU A 50 13.39 37.85 -32.29
N LEU A 51 13.25 36.70 -31.60
CA LEU A 51 12.87 35.44 -32.23
C LEU A 51 11.54 35.58 -33.00
N ASN A 52 10.57 36.31 -32.43
CA ASN A 52 9.22 36.41 -32.97
C ASN A 52 9.16 36.98 -34.40
N GLU A 53 10.16 37.76 -34.82
CA GLU A 53 10.27 38.27 -36.19
C GLU A 53 10.33 37.14 -37.24
N PHE A 54 10.86 35.97 -36.86
CA PHE A 54 11.08 34.84 -37.75
C PHE A 54 10.07 33.70 -37.57
N LEU A 55 9.13 33.87 -36.63
CA LEU A 55 8.10 32.89 -36.33
C LEU A 55 6.85 33.12 -37.17
N GLN A 56 6.17 32.03 -37.49
CA GLN A 56 4.85 31.97 -38.09
C GLN A 56 3.80 31.72 -37.00
N ASP A 57 2.53 32.02 -37.26
CA ASP A 57 1.44 31.81 -36.29
C ASP A 57 1.27 30.33 -35.88
N ASN A 58 1.65 29.41 -36.76
CA ASN A 58 1.59 27.97 -36.55
C ASN A 58 2.87 27.35 -35.92
N ASP A 59 3.88 28.16 -35.58
CA ASP A 59 5.05 27.69 -34.84
C ASP A 59 4.75 27.54 -33.34
N TRP A 60 5.48 26.64 -32.70
CA TRP A 60 5.26 26.22 -31.32
C TRP A 60 6.36 26.71 -30.40
N LEU A 61 5.99 27.15 -29.19
CA LEU A 61 6.90 27.76 -28.23
C LEU A 61 6.87 26.99 -26.91
N HIS A 62 7.97 26.30 -26.60
CA HIS A 62 8.31 25.76 -25.29
C HIS A 62 9.27 26.75 -24.63
N LEU A 63 8.76 27.59 -23.75
CA LEU A 63 9.50 28.75 -23.24
C LEU A 63 10.16 28.48 -21.90
N HIS A 64 11.20 29.25 -21.62
CA HIS A 64 11.77 29.38 -20.29
C HIS A 64 10.92 30.36 -19.48
N TYR A 65 10.83 30.20 -18.16
CA TYR A 65 10.01 31.09 -17.32
C TYR A 65 10.50 32.54 -17.28
N ARG A 66 11.66 32.86 -17.90
CA ARG A 66 12.18 34.23 -18.05
C ARG A 66 11.79 34.89 -19.38
N ASP A 67 11.16 34.18 -20.31
CA ASP A 67 10.81 34.63 -21.67
C ASP A 67 9.63 35.60 -21.76
N LYS A 68 9.44 36.46 -20.75
CA LYS A 68 8.32 37.42 -20.69
C LYS A 68 8.26 38.32 -21.93
N ALA A 69 9.41 38.80 -22.39
CA ALA A 69 9.51 39.62 -23.59
C ALA A 69 9.12 38.86 -24.87
N LEU A 70 9.49 37.58 -25.00
CA LEU A 70 9.08 36.75 -26.14
C LEU A 70 7.59 36.44 -26.10
N MET A 71 6.99 36.17 -24.93
CA MET A 71 5.55 36.02 -24.80
C MET A 71 4.79 37.30 -25.21
N LEU A 72 5.26 38.47 -24.77
CA LEU A 72 4.71 39.76 -25.18
C LEU A 72 4.85 40.00 -26.70
N ALA A 73 6.01 39.69 -27.27
CA ALA A 73 6.25 39.79 -28.71
C ALA A 73 5.30 38.89 -29.52
N ARG A 74 5.02 37.69 -29.00
CA ARG A 74 4.08 36.72 -29.57
C ARG A 74 2.61 37.17 -29.45
N GLY A 75 2.31 38.17 -28.62
CA GLY A 75 0.98 38.75 -28.46
C GLY A 75 0.27 38.37 -27.16
N MET A 76 0.99 37.86 -26.16
CA MET A 76 0.40 37.62 -24.84
C MET A 76 -0.10 38.93 -24.22
N PRO A 77 -1.37 39.02 -23.77
CA PRO A 77 -1.88 40.23 -23.14
C PRO A 77 -1.13 40.58 -21.85
N ILE A 78 -0.91 41.88 -21.61
CA ILE A 78 -0.27 42.38 -20.38
C ILE A 78 -1.02 41.89 -19.13
N ARG A 79 -2.35 41.88 -19.20
CA ARG A 79 -3.20 41.43 -18.08
C ARG A 79 -2.88 40.01 -17.63
N GLU A 80 -2.58 39.12 -18.56
CA GLU A 80 -2.37 37.70 -18.28
C GLU A 80 -1.24 37.48 -17.26
N PHE A 81 -0.17 38.28 -17.33
CA PHE A 81 0.92 38.24 -16.35
C PHE A 81 0.44 38.55 -14.93
N PHE A 82 -0.44 39.54 -14.78
CA PHE A 82 -1.02 39.90 -13.49
C PHE A 82 -2.13 38.94 -13.03
N SER A 83 -2.97 38.46 -13.94
CA SER A 83 -3.97 37.42 -13.66
C SER A 83 -3.29 36.15 -13.14
N SER A 84 -2.18 35.74 -13.78
CA SER A 84 -1.34 34.63 -13.34
C SER A 84 -0.65 34.91 -11.99
N LEU A 85 -0.05 36.10 -11.82
CA LEU A 85 0.56 36.52 -10.55
C LEU A 85 -0.40 36.44 -9.36
N LEU A 86 -1.64 36.89 -9.57
CA LEU A 86 -2.70 36.95 -8.56
C LEU A 86 -3.51 35.65 -8.48
N ALA A 87 -3.19 34.65 -9.31
CA ALA A 87 -3.88 33.37 -9.41
C ALA A 87 -5.40 33.51 -9.57
N THR A 88 -5.87 34.44 -10.42
CA THR A 88 -7.30 34.75 -10.60
C THR A 88 -8.03 33.65 -11.37
N ALA A 89 -9.37 33.63 -11.30
CA ALA A 89 -10.21 32.71 -12.07
C ALA A 89 -10.03 32.84 -13.60
N ASN A 90 -9.63 34.01 -14.07
CA ASN A 90 -9.46 34.34 -15.49
C ASN A 90 -8.05 34.08 -16.02
N SER A 91 -7.09 33.78 -15.15
CA SER A 91 -5.75 33.37 -15.57
C SER A 91 -5.79 32.10 -16.43
N HIS A 92 -4.75 31.88 -17.23
CA HIS A 92 -4.60 30.73 -18.13
C HIS A 92 -4.71 29.35 -17.42
N SER A 93 -4.57 29.31 -16.10
CA SER A 93 -4.66 28.10 -15.28
C SER A 93 -5.79 28.15 -14.25
N ALA A 94 -6.57 29.23 -14.20
CA ALA A 94 -7.53 29.51 -13.13
C ALA A 94 -6.90 29.33 -11.72
N GLY A 95 -5.67 29.82 -11.55
CA GLY A 95 -4.94 29.79 -10.28
C GLY A 95 -4.32 28.43 -9.90
N ARG A 96 -4.28 27.46 -10.82
CA ARG A 96 -3.74 26.11 -10.55
C ARG A 96 -2.24 25.96 -10.82
N GLN A 97 -1.66 26.92 -11.53
CA GLN A 97 -0.25 26.92 -11.92
C GLN A 97 0.51 28.05 -11.23
N MET A 98 1.84 27.90 -11.07
CA MET A 98 2.70 28.96 -10.57
C MET A 98 2.66 30.18 -11.50
N SER A 99 2.74 31.37 -10.90
CA SER A 99 2.58 32.66 -11.58
C SER A 99 3.47 32.86 -12.81
N ALA A 100 4.71 32.34 -12.78
CA ALA A 100 5.68 32.49 -13.87
C ALA A 100 5.56 31.40 -14.96
N HIS A 101 4.70 30.39 -14.79
CA HIS A 101 4.57 29.26 -15.71
C HIS A 101 3.39 29.43 -16.67
N LEU A 102 3.39 30.54 -17.40
CA LEU A 102 2.31 30.90 -18.30
C LEU A 102 2.19 29.96 -19.51
N SER A 103 0.98 29.90 -20.08
CA SER A 103 0.70 29.16 -21.31
C SER A 103 -0.39 29.85 -22.12
N SER A 104 -0.42 29.63 -23.43
CA SER A 104 -1.51 30.08 -24.30
C SER A 104 -1.65 29.18 -25.52
N ARG A 105 -2.75 28.44 -25.60
CA ARG A 105 -3.03 27.59 -26.76
C ARG A 105 -3.29 28.39 -28.03
N ALA A 106 -3.93 29.57 -27.91
CA ALA A 106 -4.17 30.45 -29.05
C ALA A 106 -2.86 30.95 -29.70
N LEU A 107 -1.79 31.07 -28.91
CA LEU A 107 -0.48 31.55 -29.37
C LEU A 107 0.54 30.42 -29.58
N ASN A 108 0.12 29.15 -29.42
CA ASN A 108 0.98 27.96 -29.39
C ASN A 108 2.14 28.05 -28.36
N ILE A 109 1.89 28.71 -27.23
CA ILE A 109 2.80 28.73 -26.07
C ILE A 109 2.38 27.61 -25.14
N THR A 110 3.17 26.54 -25.11
CA THR A 110 2.88 25.36 -24.27
C THR A 110 3.04 25.68 -22.79
N SER A 111 2.41 24.88 -21.92
CA SER A 111 2.55 25.04 -20.48
C SER A 111 3.99 24.83 -20.03
N ILE A 112 4.54 25.86 -19.37
CA ILE A 112 5.81 25.76 -18.63
C ILE A 112 5.59 24.91 -17.38
N VAL A 113 6.66 24.28 -16.90
CA VAL A 113 6.67 23.34 -15.78
C VAL A 113 7.89 23.60 -14.88
N GLY A 114 7.72 23.38 -13.58
CA GLY A 114 8.75 23.65 -12.56
C GLY A 114 9.97 22.74 -12.66
N PRO A 115 9.80 21.40 -12.80
CA PRO A 115 10.88 20.51 -13.21
C PRO A 115 11.49 20.94 -14.55
N VAL A 116 12.57 21.70 -14.49
CA VAL A 116 13.25 22.24 -15.67
C VAL A 116 13.79 21.12 -16.54
N GLY A 117 13.68 21.27 -17.87
CA GLY A 117 14.16 20.30 -18.84
C GLY A 117 13.07 19.37 -19.39
N ASN A 118 11.98 19.14 -18.64
CA ASN A 118 10.87 18.28 -19.07
C ASN A 118 10.28 18.68 -20.43
N ASN A 119 10.13 20.00 -20.65
CA ASN A 119 9.55 20.58 -21.86
C ASN A 119 10.43 20.37 -23.10
N ALA A 120 11.73 20.07 -22.96
CA ALA A 120 12.61 19.83 -24.10
C ALA A 120 12.21 18.57 -24.87
N LEU A 121 11.87 17.48 -24.16
CA LEU A 121 11.36 16.25 -24.78
C LEU A 121 10.00 16.49 -25.47
N HIS A 122 9.17 17.35 -24.90
CA HIS A 122 7.90 17.74 -25.55
C HIS A 122 8.17 18.51 -26.83
N ALA A 123 9.14 19.44 -26.84
CA ALA A 123 9.53 20.16 -28.04
C ALA A 123 10.03 19.23 -29.15
N ALA A 124 10.81 18.19 -28.79
CA ALA A 124 11.20 17.12 -29.72
C ALA A 124 9.97 16.36 -30.25
N GLY A 125 9.02 16.00 -29.39
CA GLY A 125 7.76 15.34 -29.78
C GLY A 125 6.89 16.20 -30.70
N VAL A 126 6.73 17.49 -30.39
CA VAL A 126 6.07 18.47 -31.26
C VAL A 126 6.80 18.54 -32.59
N GLY A 127 8.13 18.73 -32.59
CA GLY A 127 8.95 18.73 -33.80
C GLY A 127 8.70 17.49 -34.68
N ALA A 128 8.60 16.32 -34.06
CA ALA A 128 8.31 15.08 -34.76
C ALA A 128 6.92 15.06 -35.42
N ALA A 129 5.88 15.60 -34.76
CA ALA A 129 4.55 15.78 -35.33
C ALA A 129 4.53 16.85 -36.45
N LEU A 130 5.38 17.87 -36.37
CA LEU A 130 5.47 18.94 -37.36
C LEU A 130 6.31 18.56 -38.60
N LYS A 131 7.16 17.52 -38.52
CA LYS A 131 8.17 17.18 -39.54
C LYS A 131 7.60 17.21 -40.97
N HIS A 132 6.45 16.59 -41.16
CA HIS A 132 5.78 16.44 -42.46
C HIS A 132 4.56 17.37 -42.65
N ARG A 133 4.33 18.30 -41.73
CA ARG A 133 3.16 19.20 -41.77
C ARG A 133 3.33 20.29 -42.82
N HIS A 134 2.26 20.55 -43.57
CA HIS A 134 2.21 21.65 -44.54
C HIS A 134 2.47 23.01 -43.85
N GLY A 135 3.08 23.96 -44.57
CA GLY A 135 3.50 25.24 -44.03
C GLY A 135 4.85 25.20 -43.28
N LYS A 136 5.43 24.02 -43.08
CA LYS A 136 6.72 23.81 -42.40
C LYS A 136 6.82 24.54 -41.04
N PRO A 137 5.85 24.38 -40.12
CA PRO A 137 6.00 24.90 -38.76
C PRO A 137 7.21 24.28 -38.05
N ILE A 138 7.73 24.97 -37.04
CA ILE A 138 8.84 24.54 -36.18
C ILE A 138 8.47 24.63 -34.70
N ALA A 139 9.28 24.02 -33.84
CA ALA A 139 9.23 24.21 -32.39
C ALA A 139 10.44 25.01 -31.90
N ILE A 140 10.20 26.02 -31.08
CA ILE A 140 11.22 26.75 -30.32
C ILE A 140 11.24 26.18 -28.90
N CYS A 141 12.43 25.84 -28.42
CA CYS A 141 12.65 25.33 -27.06
C CYS A 141 13.67 26.22 -26.35
N CYS A 142 13.17 27.16 -25.55
CA CYS A 142 14.00 28.01 -24.70
C CYS A 142 14.26 27.32 -23.35
N VAL A 143 15.52 27.32 -22.92
CA VAL A 143 15.97 26.75 -21.65
C VAL A 143 17.09 27.59 -21.06
N GLY A 144 17.23 27.61 -19.73
CA GLY A 144 18.41 28.20 -19.09
C GLY A 144 19.66 27.31 -19.22
N ASP A 145 20.84 27.91 -19.14
CA ASP A 145 22.14 27.23 -19.02
C ASP A 145 22.15 26.07 -18.02
N GLY A 146 21.65 26.26 -16.80
CA GLY A 146 21.56 25.21 -15.78
C GLY A 146 20.68 24.02 -16.19
N THR A 147 19.65 24.26 -17.00
CA THR A 147 18.73 23.22 -17.50
C THR A 147 19.44 22.26 -18.45
N THR A 148 20.49 22.71 -19.13
CA THR A 148 21.22 21.88 -20.10
C THR A 148 21.96 20.69 -19.47
N GLN A 149 22.06 20.66 -18.13
CA GLN A 149 22.64 19.56 -17.37
C GLN A 149 21.62 18.46 -17.02
N GLN A 150 20.34 18.66 -17.30
CA GLN A 150 19.29 17.66 -17.09
C GLN A 150 19.35 16.59 -18.18
N GLY A 151 19.24 15.32 -17.78
CA GLY A 151 19.28 14.17 -18.71
C GLY A 151 18.24 14.30 -19.83
N GLU A 152 17.03 14.76 -19.50
CA GLU A 152 15.94 14.93 -20.48
C GLU A 152 16.23 16.01 -21.55
N PHE A 153 17.02 17.04 -21.24
CA PHE A 153 17.47 18.01 -22.25
C PHE A 153 18.44 17.35 -23.24
N VAL A 154 19.42 16.60 -22.72
CA VAL A 154 20.41 15.87 -23.52
C VAL A 154 19.70 14.89 -24.46
N GLU A 155 18.76 14.13 -23.91
CA GLU A 155 17.90 13.21 -24.65
C GLU A 155 17.07 13.91 -25.73
N ALA A 156 16.49 15.08 -25.44
CA ALA A 156 15.70 15.83 -26.41
C ALA A 156 16.51 16.28 -27.62
N VAL A 157 17.74 16.77 -27.41
CA VAL A 157 18.63 17.13 -28.53
C VAL A 157 19.00 15.89 -29.32
N ALA A 158 19.40 14.81 -28.65
CA ALA A 158 19.77 13.55 -29.31
C ALA A 158 18.60 12.98 -30.14
N GLU A 159 17.38 13.00 -29.60
CA GLU A 159 16.17 12.53 -30.28
C GLU A 159 15.79 13.44 -31.46
N ALA A 160 15.92 14.76 -31.32
CA ALA A 160 15.71 15.69 -32.43
C ALA A 160 16.73 15.49 -33.56
N VAL A 161 17.99 15.16 -33.23
CA VAL A 161 19.02 14.83 -34.21
C VAL A 161 18.70 13.50 -34.90
N ARG A 162 18.44 12.43 -34.13
CA ARG A 162 18.08 11.09 -34.63
C ARG A 162 16.88 11.16 -35.56
N GLY A 163 15.85 11.90 -35.14
CA GLY A 163 14.60 12.06 -35.85
C GLY A 163 14.65 13.04 -37.01
N GLN A 164 15.70 13.87 -37.09
CA GLN A 164 15.72 15.09 -37.90
C GLN A 164 14.42 15.87 -37.69
N TYR A 165 14.24 16.40 -36.48
CA TYR A 165 13.07 17.17 -36.10
C TYR A 165 13.37 18.68 -36.16
N PRO A 166 12.44 19.49 -36.67
CA PRO A 166 12.57 20.95 -36.80
C PRO A 166 12.41 21.67 -35.45
N VAL A 167 13.43 21.55 -34.59
CA VAL A 167 13.46 22.17 -33.25
C VAL A 167 14.63 23.15 -33.15
N VAL A 168 14.35 24.38 -32.71
CA VAL A 168 15.39 25.37 -32.38
C VAL A 168 15.54 25.42 -30.88
N PHE A 169 16.66 24.91 -30.37
CA PHE A 169 17.01 25.00 -28.97
C PHE A 169 17.70 26.35 -28.71
N VAL A 170 17.12 27.17 -27.85
CA VAL A 170 17.67 28.47 -27.44
C VAL A 170 18.09 28.36 -25.99
N ILE A 171 19.39 28.40 -25.75
CA ILE A 171 19.97 28.29 -24.41
C ILE A 171 20.28 29.71 -23.95
N GLU A 172 19.52 30.17 -22.95
CA GLU A 172 19.70 31.46 -22.31
C GLU A 172 20.75 31.32 -21.20
N ASP A 173 21.97 31.69 -21.51
CA ASP A 173 23.10 31.61 -20.60
C ASP A 173 23.29 32.92 -19.85
N ASN A 174 22.79 32.96 -18.62
CA ASN A 174 23.04 34.06 -17.69
C ASN A 174 24.17 33.78 -16.70
N SER A 175 24.97 32.73 -16.95
CA SER A 175 26.09 32.26 -16.11
C SER A 175 25.71 31.72 -14.73
N PHE A 176 24.42 31.57 -14.39
CA PHE A 176 23.97 31.14 -13.06
C PHE A 176 22.76 30.18 -13.08
N SER A 177 22.98 28.99 -12.52
CA SER A 177 21.90 28.08 -12.10
C SER A 177 21.56 28.36 -10.63
N ILE A 178 20.50 29.13 -10.39
CA ILE A 178 20.15 29.69 -9.07
C ILE A 178 21.31 30.55 -8.55
N SER A 179 22.15 30.00 -7.67
CA SER A 179 23.35 30.62 -7.10
C SER A 179 24.66 30.03 -7.64
N THR A 180 24.59 28.90 -8.34
CA THR A 180 25.76 28.16 -8.83
C THR A 180 26.21 28.72 -10.17
N ARG A 181 27.50 29.08 -10.28
CA ARG A 181 28.10 29.49 -11.55
C ARG A 181 28.18 28.30 -12.49
N THR A 182 27.73 28.49 -13.73
CA THR A 182 27.69 27.44 -14.75
C THR A 182 28.92 27.41 -15.65
N SER A 183 29.77 28.43 -15.60
CA SER A 183 31.01 28.46 -16.38
C SER A 183 31.85 27.21 -16.11
N LYS A 184 32.35 26.60 -17.20
CA LYS A 184 33.12 25.34 -17.23
C LYS A 184 32.34 24.11 -16.77
N GLN A 185 31.01 24.19 -16.62
CA GLN A 185 30.16 23.11 -16.10
C GLN A 185 29.00 22.74 -17.05
N THR A 186 28.96 23.28 -18.27
CA THR A 186 27.93 22.98 -19.26
C THR A 186 28.53 22.26 -20.46
N PHE A 187 27.71 21.63 -21.31
CA PHE A 187 28.21 20.96 -22.51
C PHE A 187 28.87 21.94 -23.50
N PHE A 188 28.54 23.23 -23.42
CA PHE A 188 29.00 24.27 -24.34
C PHE A 188 30.14 25.12 -23.76
N ASP A 189 30.35 25.15 -22.44
CA ASP A 189 31.50 25.77 -21.78
C ASP A 189 32.17 24.73 -20.89
N LEU A 190 33.21 24.06 -21.44
CA LEU A 190 33.92 22.97 -20.78
C LEU A 190 35.24 23.47 -20.15
N PRO A 191 35.85 22.71 -19.22
CA PRO A 191 37.13 23.08 -18.60
C PRO A 191 38.27 23.33 -19.61
N ASP A 192 38.32 22.58 -20.70
CA ASP A 192 39.34 22.66 -21.75
C ASP A 192 39.00 23.67 -22.87
N GLY A 193 37.88 24.39 -22.73
CA GLY A 193 37.43 25.42 -23.66
C GLY A 193 35.99 25.19 -24.18
N PRO A 194 35.41 26.19 -24.85
CA PRO A 194 34.03 26.12 -25.32
C PRO A 194 33.86 25.13 -26.49
N ALA A 195 32.80 24.33 -26.46
CA ALA A 195 32.46 23.43 -27.57
C ALA A 195 31.86 24.20 -28.76
N SER A 196 32.16 23.78 -29.99
CA SER A 196 31.57 24.37 -31.21
C SER A 196 30.29 23.68 -31.68
N SER A 197 30.05 22.44 -31.25
CA SER A 197 28.88 21.64 -31.61
C SER A 197 28.47 20.71 -30.47
N PHE A 198 27.24 20.19 -30.53
CA PHE A 198 26.71 19.19 -29.61
C PHE A 198 25.84 18.19 -30.38
N TYR A 199 26.09 16.88 -30.22
CA TYR A 199 25.51 15.82 -31.06
C TYR A 199 25.60 16.08 -32.58
N GLY A 200 26.68 16.73 -33.02
CA GLY A 200 26.88 17.09 -34.43
C GLY A 200 26.03 18.27 -34.92
N VAL A 201 25.38 19.01 -34.02
CA VAL A 201 24.68 20.27 -34.31
C VAL A 201 25.58 21.43 -33.91
N ASP A 202 25.87 22.33 -34.85
CA ASP A 202 26.67 23.53 -34.59
C ASP A 202 25.96 24.46 -33.59
N ILE A 203 26.73 25.04 -32.67
CA ILE A 203 26.25 25.99 -31.67
C ILE A 203 26.43 27.40 -32.22
N ILE A 204 25.31 28.09 -32.51
CA ILE A 204 25.32 29.49 -32.92
C ILE A 204 25.38 30.37 -31.67
N ARG A 205 26.50 31.05 -31.44
CA ARG A 205 26.70 31.92 -30.26
C ARG A 205 26.38 33.37 -30.58
N THR A 206 25.72 34.05 -29.64
CA THR A 206 25.42 35.48 -29.73
C THR A 206 25.24 36.09 -28.34
N ASP A 207 25.41 37.41 -28.24
CA ASP A 207 25.22 38.17 -27.00
C ASP A 207 23.88 38.94 -27.05
N GLY A 208 23.07 38.78 -26.01
CA GLY A 208 21.73 39.35 -25.90
C GLY A 208 21.70 40.87 -25.82
N ASP A 209 22.80 41.51 -25.46
CA ASP A 209 22.99 42.96 -25.47
C ASP A 209 23.43 43.51 -26.83
N ASP A 210 23.86 42.65 -27.77
CA ASP A 210 24.00 42.97 -29.21
C ASP A 210 22.76 42.50 -29.98
N LEU A 211 21.78 43.39 -30.10
CA LEU A 211 20.52 43.11 -30.77
C LEU A 211 20.69 42.79 -32.26
N THR A 212 21.72 43.34 -32.91
CA THR A 212 21.95 43.10 -34.35
C THR A 212 22.49 41.70 -34.57
N ALA A 213 23.50 41.30 -33.80
CA ALA A 213 24.05 39.95 -33.84
C ALA A 213 23.01 38.90 -33.45
N SER A 214 22.25 39.15 -32.38
CA SER A 214 21.21 38.24 -31.91
C SER A 214 20.08 38.04 -32.93
N ARG A 215 19.62 39.11 -33.57
CA ARG A 215 18.64 39.01 -34.66
C ARG A 215 19.15 38.13 -35.80
N GLU A 216 20.42 38.30 -36.19
CA GLU A 216 21.03 37.51 -37.27
C GLU A 216 21.21 36.04 -36.88
N ALA A 217 21.61 35.74 -35.64
CA ALA A 217 21.72 34.39 -35.10
C ALA A 217 20.37 33.67 -35.12
N PHE A 218 19.31 34.31 -34.62
CA PHE A 218 17.95 33.75 -34.65
C PHE A 218 17.45 33.53 -36.06
N ARG A 219 17.67 34.49 -36.97
CA ARG A 219 17.32 34.35 -38.39
C ARG A 219 17.95 33.10 -39.00
N LYS A 220 19.25 32.89 -38.75
CA LYS A 220 20.00 31.72 -39.26
C LYS A 220 19.43 30.42 -38.69
N ALA A 221 19.26 30.34 -37.37
CA ALA A 221 18.80 29.13 -36.69
C ALA A 221 17.38 28.73 -37.13
N VAL A 222 16.43 29.67 -37.06
CA VAL A 222 15.02 29.46 -37.44
C VAL A 222 14.90 29.05 -38.90
N ARG A 223 15.60 29.76 -39.80
CA ARG A 223 15.59 29.43 -41.22
C ARG A 223 16.20 28.05 -41.49
N TYR A 224 17.36 27.75 -40.88
CA TYR A 224 17.98 26.44 -41.03
C TYR A 224 17.03 25.33 -40.61
N SER A 225 16.47 25.40 -39.40
CA SER A 225 15.59 24.36 -38.89
C SER A 225 14.31 24.21 -39.73
N ARG A 226 13.74 25.32 -40.20
CA ARG A 226 12.55 25.31 -41.07
C ARG A 226 12.83 24.70 -42.44
N ASP A 227 13.95 25.06 -43.06
CA ASP A 227 14.29 24.67 -44.43
C ASP A 227 14.82 23.23 -44.49
N SER A 228 15.74 22.87 -43.60
CA SER A 228 16.38 21.54 -43.53
C SER A 228 15.55 20.50 -42.81
N ARG A 229 14.56 20.94 -42.02
CA ARG A 229 13.77 20.09 -41.10
C ARG A 229 14.64 19.38 -40.06
N ALA A 230 15.75 19.99 -39.65
CA ALA A 230 16.68 19.45 -38.65
C ALA A 230 16.80 20.39 -37.43
N PRO A 231 17.34 19.93 -36.29
CA PRO A 231 17.48 20.79 -35.13
C PRO A 231 18.61 21.82 -35.29
N SER A 232 18.51 22.92 -34.56
CA SER A 232 19.59 23.93 -34.44
C SER A 232 19.72 24.41 -33.00
N ILE A 233 20.93 24.80 -32.60
CA ILE A 233 21.22 25.29 -31.24
C ILE A 233 21.70 26.74 -31.32
N VAL A 234 21.07 27.61 -30.53
CA VAL A 234 21.52 28.98 -30.28
C VAL A 234 21.90 29.08 -28.82
N LEU A 235 23.13 29.53 -28.55
CA LEU A 235 23.56 29.94 -27.23
C LEU A 235 23.48 31.48 -27.17
N LEU A 236 22.51 31.96 -26.41
CA LEU A 236 22.24 33.38 -26.17
C LEU A 236 22.81 33.76 -24.80
N ASN A 237 23.95 34.43 -24.80
CA ASN A 237 24.55 34.97 -23.59
C ASN A 237 23.77 36.20 -23.13
N VAL A 238 23.17 36.13 -21.95
CA VAL A 238 22.35 37.19 -21.36
C VAL A 238 22.84 37.51 -19.96
N GLU A 239 22.26 38.51 -19.32
CA GLU A 239 22.57 38.85 -17.93
C GLU A 239 21.33 38.69 -17.07
N ARG A 240 21.50 38.26 -15.81
CA ARG A 240 20.40 38.23 -14.84
C ARG A 240 20.50 39.48 -13.97
N LEU A 241 19.67 40.48 -14.27
CA LEU A 241 19.76 41.82 -13.67
C LEU A 241 19.10 41.93 -12.28
N SER A 242 18.54 40.83 -11.77
CA SER A 242 17.92 40.75 -10.46
C SER A 242 18.19 39.40 -9.80
N ASP A 243 17.68 39.23 -8.58
CA ASP A 243 17.71 37.95 -7.86
C ASP A 243 17.07 36.81 -8.68
N HIS A 244 17.41 35.56 -8.34
CA HIS A 244 16.86 34.40 -9.04
C HIS A 244 15.33 34.36 -8.98
N THR A 245 14.78 34.60 -7.78
CA THR A 245 13.36 34.81 -7.47
C THR A 245 13.24 35.85 -6.36
N ASN A 246 12.02 36.25 -5.98
CA ASN A 246 11.80 37.11 -4.81
C ASN A 246 12.20 36.46 -3.46
N ALA A 247 12.52 35.16 -3.43
CA ALA A 247 12.97 34.44 -2.24
C ALA A 247 14.51 34.25 -2.18
N ASP A 248 15.24 34.84 -3.13
CA ASP A 248 16.69 34.77 -3.25
C ASP A 248 17.35 36.15 -3.02
N ASP A 249 18.63 36.18 -2.67
CA ASP A 249 19.44 37.41 -2.59
C ASP A 249 20.79 37.18 -3.29
N GLN A 250 20.94 37.78 -4.47
CA GLN A 250 22.14 37.59 -5.27
C GLN A 250 23.42 38.13 -4.64
N LYS A 251 23.33 39.04 -3.67
CA LYS A 251 24.50 39.60 -2.96
C LYS A 251 25.21 38.55 -2.10
N THR A 252 24.57 37.41 -1.85
CA THR A 252 25.15 36.30 -1.09
C THR A 252 26.19 35.52 -1.90
N TYR A 253 26.13 35.54 -3.23
CA TYR A 253 27.03 34.79 -4.12
C TYR A 253 27.62 35.59 -5.29
N ARG A 254 27.18 36.84 -5.49
CA ARG A 254 27.78 37.82 -6.43
C ARG A 254 28.41 38.97 -5.65
N THR A 255 29.56 39.43 -6.12
CA THR A 255 30.21 40.62 -5.58
C THR A 255 29.48 41.90 -6.03
N THR A 256 29.60 42.98 -5.26
CA THR A 256 29.05 44.29 -5.64
C THR A 256 29.55 44.74 -7.01
N LEU A 257 30.84 44.51 -7.31
CA LEU A 257 31.44 44.86 -8.60
C LEU A 257 30.80 44.08 -9.76
N GLU A 258 30.49 42.80 -9.58
CA GLU A 258 29.80 42.00 -10.61
C GLU A 258 28.37 42.48 -10.84
N ILE A 259 27.66 42.83 -9.77
CA ILE A 259 26.29 43.36 -9.86
C ILE A 259 26.30 44.73 -10.55
N GLU A 260 27.24 45.62 -10.21
CA GLU A 260 27.38 46.93 -10.87
C GLU A 260 27.74 46.77 -12.35
N ALA A 261 28.65 45.83 -12.68
CA ALA A 261 29.06 45.54 -14.05
C ALA A 261 27.91 44.98 -14.91
N SER A 262 26.96 44.24 -14.31
CA SER A 262 25.81 43.65 -15.00
C SER A 262 24.98 44.68 -15.78
N SER A 263 24.92 45.93 -15.31
CA SER A 263 24.17 47.01 -15.96
C SER A 263 24.69 47.34 -17.37
N SER A 264 25.97 47.04 -17.66
CA SER A 264 26.54 47.23 -18.99
C SER A 264 26.04 46.21 -20.02
N ARG A 265 25.49 45.09 -19.55
CA ARG A 265 24.88 44.01 -20.36
C ARG A 265 23.36 44.13 -20.44
N ASP A 266 22.75 45.23 -19.97
CA ASP A 266 21.31 45.44 -20.08
C ASP A 266 20.94 45.82 -21.54
N PRO A 267 20.07 45.04 -22.21
CA PRO A 267 19.73 45.30 -23.61
C PRO A 267 18.78 46.51 -23.81
N LEU A 268 18.06 46.96 -22.76
CA LEU A 268 17.09 48.06 -22.89
C LEU A 268 17.78 49.44 -23.10
N PRO A 269 18.83 49.82 -22.35
CA PRO A 269 19.63 51.00 -22.65
C PRO A 269 20.21 51.01 -24.07
N ASN A 270 20.70 49.87 -24.56
CA ASN A 270 21.22 49.73 -25.92
C ASN A 270 20.14 50.02 -26.97
N LEU A 271 18.93 49.46 -26.77
CA LEU A 271 17.78 49.72 -27.63
C LEU A 271 17.36 51.20 -27.62
N ARG A 272 17.38 51.85 -26.44
CA ARG A 272 17.12 53.29 -26.31
C ARG A 272 18.13 54.12 -27.11
N ALA A 273 19.41 53.78 -27.03
CA ALA A 273 20.47 54.43 -27.81
C ALA A 273 20.28 54.23 -29.32
N MET A 274 19.88 53.02 -29.76
CA MET A 274 19.56 52.76 -31.17
C MET A 274 18.40 53.61 -31.68
N LEU A 275 17.35 53.81 -30.88
CA LEU A 275 16.23 54.70 -31.21
C LEU A 275 16.64 56.17 -31.32
N GLN A 276 17.50 56.64 -30.42
CA GLN A 276 18.05 58.00 -30.48
C GLN A 276 18.89 58.20 -31.74
N ASN A 277 19.75 57.25 -32.07
CA ASN A 277 20.55 57.26 -33.30
C ASN A 277 19.67 57.18 -34.56
N ALA A 278 18.50 56.56 -34.48
CA ALA A 278 17.49 56.52 -35.53
C ALA A 278 16.61 57.79 -35.59
N GLY A 279 16.91 58.81 -34.79
CA GLY A 279 16.27 60.13 -34.82
C GLY A 279 15.08 60.31 -33.86
N VAL A 280 14.82 59.36 -32.95
CA VAL A 280 13.78 59.50 -31.93
C VAL A 280 14.31 60.30 -30.74
N GLY A 281 13.84 61.54 -30.58
CA GLY A 281 14.30 62.42 -29.50
C GLY A 281 14.00 61.89 -28.10
N ALA A 282 14.87 62.19 -27.13
CA ALA A 282 14.75 61.72 -25.74
C ALA A 282 13.39 62.03 -25.10
N ALA A 283 12.86 63.25 -25.29
CA ALA A 283 11.55 63.65 -24.77
C ALA A 283 10.39 62.83 -25.36
N ALA A 284 10.51 62.38 -26.60
CA ALA A 284 9.51 61.51 -27.23
C ALA A 284 9.56 60.11 -26.64
N LEU A 285 10.77 59.57 -26.39
CA LEU A 285 10.94 58.28 -25.72
C LEU A 285 10.37 58.29 -24.30
N GLU A 286 10.68 59.32 -23.50
CA GLU A 286 10.12 59.47 -22.15
C GLU A 286 8.60 59.59 -22.16
N LYS A 287 8.02 60.24 -23.19
CA LYS A 287 6.56 60.30 -23.34
C LYS A 287 5.98 58.91 -23.60
N ILE A 288 6.57 58.15 -24.52
CA ILE A 288 6.17 56.77 -24.81
C ILE A 288 6.25 55.91 -23.54
N GLU A 289 7.38 55.96 -22.82
CA GLU A 289 7.58 55.20 -21.58
C GLU A 289 6.52 55.51 -20.52
N ARG A 290 6.17 56.80 -20.32
CA ARG A 290 5.08 57.18 -19.39
C ARG A 290 3.73 56.61 -19.82
N GLU A 291 3.42 56.62 -21.12
CA GLU A 291 2.18 56.04 -21.65
C GLU A 291 2.15 54.52 -21.43
N LEU A 292 3.27 53.83 -21.66
CA LEU A 292 3.40 52.39 -21.42
C LEU A 292 3.27 52.05 -19.94
N THR A 293 3.88 52.82 -19.03
CA THR A 293 3.72 52.62 -17.59
C THR A 293 2.24 52.74 -17.18
N ALA A 294 1.52 53.75 -17.69
CA ALA A 294 0.10 53.93 -17.41
C ALA A 294 -0.75 52.75 -17.95
N GLU A 295 -0.41 52.22 -19.12
CA GLU A 295 -1.06 51.04 -19.70
C GLU A 295 -0.86 49.79 -18.82
N VAL A 296 0.37 49.48 -18.40
CA VAL A 296 0.66 48.32 -17.55
C VAL A 296 -0.06 48.45 -16.20
N GLN A 297 -0.07 49.65 -15.60
CA GLN A 297 -0.80 49.91 -14.35
C GLN A 297 -2.32 49.71 -14.51
N ALA A 298 -2.89 50.13 -15.65
CA ALA A 298 -4.30 49.94 -15.93
C ALA A 298 -4.66 48.45 -16.02
N GLU A 299 -3.86 47.65 -16.73
CA GLU A 299 -4.07 46.20 -16.85
C GLU A 299 -3.88 45.47 -15.51
N ALA A 300 -2.89 45.85 -14.71
CA ALA A 300 -2.73 45.33 -13.35
C ALA A 300 -3.94 45.66 -12.46
N ALA A 301 -4.50 46.87 -12.58
CA ALA A 301 -5.70 47.27 -11.85
C ALA A 301 -6.97 46.53 -12.31
N LEU A 302 -7.02 46.08 -13.57
CA LEU A 302 -8.09 45.23 -14.09
C LEU A 302 -7.95 43.79 -13.57
N ALA A 303 -6.75 43.21 -13.60
CA ALA A 303 -6.50 41.87 -13.04
C ALA A 303 -6.88 41.79 -11.54
N ARG A 304 -6.61 42.85 -10.76
CA ARG A 304 -7.02 42.95 -9.34
C ARG A 304 -8.54 42.93 -9.09
N LYS A 305 -9.35 43.15 -10.12
CA LYS A 305 -10.81 43.12 -10.06
C LYS A 305 -11.39 41.80 -10.56
N GLU A 306 -10.56 40.88 -11.03
CA GLU A 306 -11.01 39.56 -11.46
C GLU A 306 -11.43 38.71 -10.26
N ASP A 307 -12.33 37.76 -10.53
CA ASP A 307 -12.86 36.88 -9.50
C ASP A 307 -11.77 35.93 -8.97
N ALA A 308 -11.91 35.54 -7.71
CA ALA A 308 -11.08 34.50 -7.11
C ALA A 308 -11.36 33.14 -7.79
N PRO A 309 -10.33 32.28 -7.95
CA PRO A 309 -10.52 30.97 -8.56
C PRO A 309 -11.39 30.07 -7.69
N LYS A 310 -12.05 29.11 -8.32
CA LYS A 310 -12.75 28.03 -7.62
C LYS A 310 -11.80 26.87 -7.38
N VAL A 311 -11.91 26.23 -6.22
CA VAL A 311 -11.20 24.99 -5.92
C VAL A 311 -11.67 23.89 -6.89
N GLU A 312 -10.73 23.23 -7.56
CA GLU A 312 -10.98 22.08 -8.42
C GLU A 312 -10.33 20.82 -7.82
N PRO A 313 -11.11 19.93 -7.19
CA PRO A 313 -10.56 18.72 -6.58
C PRO A 313 -10.28 17.61 -7.60
N GLU A 314 -10.83 17.66 -8.82
CA GLU A 314 -10.68 16.59 -9.81
C GLU A 314 -9.60 16.91 -10.85
N ALA A 315 -8.56 16.07 -10.91
CA ALA A 315 -7.47 16.22 -11.87
C ALA A 315 -7.79 15.61 -13.24
N LYS A 316 -8.71 14.64 -13.31
CA LYS A 316 -9.06 13.93 -14.55
C LYS A 316 -10.03 14.75 -15.40
N ALA A 317 -9.72 14.89 -16.69
CA ALA A 317 -10.62 15.50 -17.67
C ALA A 317 -11.96 14.77 -17.72
N PRO A 318 -13.14 15.40 -17.81
CA PRO A 318 -14.41 14.67 -17.92
C PRO A 318 -14.44 13.78 -19.17
N TYR A 319 -15.07 12.59 -19.08
CA TYR A 319 -15.24 11.74 -20.26
C TYR A 319 -16.14 12.43 -21.31
N PRO A 320 -15.88 12.25 -22.62
CA PRO A 320 -16.79 12.70 -23.67
C PRO A 320 -18.18 12.06 -23.54
N THR A 321 -19.25 12.76 -23.92
CA THR A 321 -20.62 12.22 -23.83
C THR A 321 -20.80 10.89 -24.57
N SER A 322 -20.15 10.73 -25.72
CA SER A 322 -20.20 9.47 -26.48
C SER A 322 -19.58 8.30 -25.70
N PHE A 323 -18.58 8.56 -24.86
CA PHE A 323 -17.95 7.54 -24.01
C PHE A 323 -18.96 6.99 -23.01
N SER A 324 -19.66 7.86 -22.28
CA SER A 324 -20.64 7.45 -21.26
C SER A 324 -21.85 6.70 -21.81
N GLN A 325 -22.14 6.82 -23.11
CA GLN A 325 -23.25 6.14 -23.78
C GLN A 325 -22.87 4.76 -24.35
N SER A 326 -21.58 4.42 -24.44
CA SER A 326 -21.12 3.14 -24.97
C SER A 326 -21.60 1.99 -24.08
N ALA A 327 -22.24 0.99 -24.68
CA ALA A 327 -22.66 -0.22 -23.98
C ALA A 327 -21.47 -1.16 -23.72
N GLU A 328 -21.46 -1.83 -22.58
CA GLU A 328 -20.41 -2.80 -22.27
C GLU A 328 -20.58 -4.05 -23.16
N TYR A 329 -19.49 -4.44 -23.82
CA TYR A 329 -19.42 -5.65 -24.63
C TYR A 329 -18.00 -6.21 -24.62
N ARG A 330 -17.88 -7.52 -24.35
CA ARG A 330 -16.60 -8.21 -24.15
C ARG A 330 -16.38 -9.37 -25.12
N GLY A 331 -17.20 -9.45 -26.16
CA GLY A 331 -17.17 -10.53 -27.14
C GLY A 331 -18.19 -11.64 -26.88
N ASN A 332 -18.35 -12.51 -27.88
CA ASN A 332 -19.17 -13.70 -27.85
C ASN A 332 -18.31 -14.91 -27.44
N GLU A 333 -18.55 -15.45 -26.26
CA GLU A 333 -17.78 -16.59 -25.71
C GLU A 333 -17.82 -17.85 -26.61
N ARG A 334 -18.89 -18.05 -27.39
CA ARG A 334 -19.01 -19.21 -28.30
C ARG A 334 -18.13 -19.11 -29.54
N GLU A 335 -17.70 -17.91 -29.88
CA GLU A 335 -16.88 -17.59 -31.05
C GLU A 335 -15.49 -17.10 -30.61
N ALA A 336 -15.09 -17.38 -29.38
CA ALA A 336 -13.84 -16.92 -28.80
C ALA A 336 -12.63 -17.64 -29.39
N THR A 337 -11.92 -16.96 -30.29
CA THR A 337 -10.74 -17.51 -30.98
C THR A 337 -9.46 -16.73 -30.70
N LEU A 338 -9.55 -15.45 -30.35
CA LEU A 338 -8.39 -14.56 -30.22
C LEU A 338 -7.83 -14.57 -28.80
N THR A 339 -6.52 -14.76 -28.66
CA THR A 339 -5.77 -14.52 -27.42
C THR A 339 -5.75 -13.03 -27.07
N MET A 340 -5.31 -12.68 -25.85
CA MET A 340 -5.19 -11.27 -25.44
C MET A 340 -4.16 -10.55 -26.32
N ARG A 341 -3.02 -11.19 -26.64
CA ARG A 341 -2.01 -10.67 -27.56
C ARG A 341 -2.62 -10.30 -28.91
N GLU A 342 -3.36 -11.23 -29.50
CA GLU A 342 -3.98 -11.06 -30.82
C GLU A 342 -5.04 -9.96 -30.76
N ALA A 343 -5.93 -9.97 -29.76
CA ALA A 343 -6.96 -8.96 -29.62
C ALA A 343 -6.40 -7.54 -29.45
N LEU A 344 -5.32 -7.37 -28.68
CA LEU A 344 -4.63 -6.08 -28.56
C LEU A 344 -4.02 -5.63 -29.90
N ASN A 345 -3.32 -6.53 -30.61
CA ASN A 345 -2.76 -6.23 -31.93
C ASN A 345 -3.84 -5.77 -32.90
N ASP A 346 -4.94 -6.50 -32.94
CA ASP A 346 -6.07 -6.28 -33.83
C ASP A 346 -6.82 -4.97 -33.52
N VAL A 347 -6.92 -4.57 -32.25
CA VAL A 347 -7.48 -3.27 -31.86
C VAL A 347 -6.56 -2.15 -32.32
N LEU A 348 -5.24 -2.26 -32.08
CA LEU A 348 -4.26 -1.26 -32.53
C LEU A 348 -4.28 -1.11 -34.06
N GLU A 349 -4.38 -2.23 -34.78
CA GLU A 349 -4.52 -2.29 -36.23
C GLU A 349 -5.74 -1.49 -36.70
N ARG A 350 -6.92 -1.76 -36.14
CA ARG A 350 -8.17 -1.07 -36.50
C ARG A 350 -8.08 0.42 -36.19
N GLN A 351 -7.47 0.81 -35.08
CA GLN A 351 -7.30 2.22 -34.69
C GLN A 351 -6.32 2.96 -35.61
N LEU A 352 -5.23 2.30 -36.02
CA LEU A 352 -4.32 2.81 -37.05
C LEU A 352 -5.02 2.95 -38.41
N ALA A 353 -5.84 1.97 -38.80
CA ALA A 353 -6.59 2.01 -40.05
C ALA A 353 -7.63 3.14 -40.06
N ALA A 354 -8.35 3.33 -38.94
CA ALA A 354 -9.46 4.27 -38.85
C ALA A 354 -9.02 5.73 -38.58
N ASN A 355 -7.86 5.95 -37.96
CA ASN A 355 -7.44 7.27 -37.52
C ASN A 355 -6.00 7.62 -37.94
N PRO A 356 -5.79 8.61 -38.83
CA PRO A 356 -4.46 9.01 -39.28
C PRO A 356 -3.60 9.63 -38.18
N GLU A 357 -4.22 10.16 -37.13
CA GLU A 357 -3.52 10.78 -36.00
C GLU A 357 -2.93 9.76 -35.01
N VAL A 358 -3.32 8.49 -35.09
CA VAL A 358 -2.77 7.44 -34.23
C VAL A 358 -1.36 7.09 -34.68
N VAL A 359 -0.41 7.17 -33.74
CA VAL A 359 0.99 6.79 -33.94
C VAL A 359 1.44 5.91 -32.78
N LEU A 360 2.22 4.89 -33.06
CA LEU A 360 2.79 3.97 -32.09
C LEU A 360 4.31 4.13 -32.07
N PHE A 361 4.88 4.17 -30.88
CA PHE A 361 6.33 4.14 -30.75
C PHE A 361 6.78 3.61 -29.40
N GLY A 362 7.95 3.00 -29.37
CA GLY A 362 8.54 2.39 -28.19
C GLY A 362 9.68 1.48 -28.59
N GLN A 363 10.21 0.73 -27.63
CA GLN A 363 11.34 -0.15 -27.87
C GLN A 363 10.87 -1.46 -28.51
N ASP A 364 11.55 -1.89 -29.58
CA ASP A 364 11.34 -3.15 -30.29
C ASP A 364 9.94 -3.37 -30.89
N ILE A 365 9.13 -2.31 -31.10
CA ILE A 365 7.77 -2.44 -31.61
C ILE A 365 7.68 -2.69 -33.13
N GLU A 366 8.78 -2.49 -33.86
CA GLU A 366 8.81 -2.76 -35.29
C GLU A 366 8.93 -4.26 -35.60
N ASP A 367 8.49 -4.61 -36.80
CA ASP A 367 8.62 -5.91 -37.42
C ASP A 367 10.10 -6.30 -37.64
N PRO A 368 10.41 -7.61 -37.62
CA PRO A 368 9.49 -8.75 -37.52
C PRO A 368 9.04 -9.08 -36.09
N LYS A 369 9.55 -8.35 -35.09
CA LYS A 369 9.37 -8.69 -33.67
C LYS A 369 7.98 -8.28 -33.16
N GLY A 370 7.67 -6.98 -33.22
CA GLY A 370 6.37 -6.45 -32.80
C GLY A 370 6.20 -6.33 -31.29
N ASP A 371 7.16 -5.72 -30.59
CA ASP A 371 7.37 -5.68 -29.14
C ASP A 371 7.92 -7.00 -28.56
N VAL A 372 8.33 -7.00 -27.28
CA VAL A 372 8.92 -8.19 -26.63
C VAL A 372 8.02 -9.42 -26.69
N PHE A 373 6.71 -9.23 -26.73
CA PHE A 373 5.69 -10.27 -26.70
C PHE A 373 4.88 -10.37 -28.00
N GLY A 374 5.19 -9.59 -29.04
CA GLY A 374 4.48 -9.64 -30.32
C GLY A 374 3.13 -8.90 -30.35
N VAL A 375 2.85 -7.96 -29.44
CA VAL A 375 1.59 -7.18 -29.43
C VAL A 375 1.45 -6.27 -30.65
N THR A 376 2.55 -5.79 -31.23
CA THR A 376 2.54 -4.88 -32.40
C THR A 376 3.01 -5.54 -33.70
N ARG A 377 3.12 -6.88 -33.70
CA ARG A 377 3.57 -7.65 -34.87
C ARG A 377 2.71 -7.38 -36.11
N GLY A 378 3.36 -7.20 -37.25
CA GLY A 378 2.80 -6.87 -38.55
C GLY A 378 2.35 -5.41 -38.71
N LEU A 379 2.44 -4.56 -37.67
CA LEU A 379 1.92 -3.20 -37.74
C LEU A 379 2.90 -2.23 -38.40
N SER A 380 4.22 -2.34 -38.18
CA SER A 380 5.17 -1.41 -38.80
C SER A 380 5.39 -1.68 -40.28
N THR A 381 5.24 -2.94 -40.74
CA THR A 381 5.22 -3.25 -42.18
C THR A 381 4.01 -2.62 -42.87
N ARG A 382 2.84 -2.63 -42.21
CA ARG A 382 1.60 -2.04 -42.74
C ARG A 382 1.57 -0.51 -42.62
N TYR A 383 2.19 0.05 -41.58
CA TYR A 383 2.12 1.47 -41.23
C TYR A 383 3.52 2.06 -40.90
N PRO A 384 4.47 2.04 -41.85
CA PRO A 384 5.90 2.30 -41.60
C PRO A 384 6.21 3.70 -41.06
N ASP A 385 5.41 4.71 -41.40
CA ASP A 385 5.63 6.09 -40.91
C ASP A 385 4.99 6.36 -39.55
N ARG A 386 4.15 5.44 -39.05
CA ARG A 386 3.34 5.64 -37.84
C ARG A 386 3.64 4.66 -36.73
N VAL A 387 4.26 3.52 -37.01
CA VAL A 387 4.66 2.51 -36.02
C VAL A 387 6.17 2.38 -36.08
N ARG A 388 6.87 2.99 -35.12
CA ARG A 388 8.33 3.16 -35.20
C ARG A 388 9.06 2.88 -33.90
N ASN A 389 10.29 2.38 -34.02
CA ASN A 389 11.17 2.20 -32.87
C ASN A 389 11.61 3.56 -32.30
N ALA A 390 11.47 3.68 -30.98
CA ALA A 390 11.98 4.79 -30.20
C ALA A 390 13.44 4.56 -29.79
N ALA A 391 14.08 5.61 -29.25
CA ALA A 391 15.34 5.46 -28.55
C ALA A 391 15.18 4.56 -27.31
N LEU A 392 16.28 3.97 -26.84
CA LEU A 392 16.33 3.20 -25.59
C LEU A 392 16.36 4.15 -24.38
N SER A 393 15.32 4.98 -24.24
CA SER A 393 15.10 5.85 -23.09
C SER A 393 13.60 6.03 -22.85
N GLU A 394 13.15 5.68 -21.65
CA GLU A 394 11.76 5.70 -21.24
C GLU A 394 11.23 7.14 -21.10
N SER A 395 12.04 8.07 -20.57
CA SER A 395 11.68 9.49 -20.52
C SER A 395 11.51 10.06 -21.92
N THR A 396 12.43 9.77 -22.85
CA THR A 396 12.29 10.17 -24.26
C THR A 396 10.97 9.66 -24.84
N ILE A 397 10.62 8.40 -24.61
CA ILE A 397 9.36 7.81 -25.10
C ILE A 397 8.16 8.59 -24.55
N VAL A 398 8.03 8.73 -23.22
CA VAL A 398 6.84 9.37 -22.65
C VAL A 398 6.81 10.88 -22.96
N GLY A 399 7.93 11.59 -22.84
CA GLY A 399 8.01 13.02 -23.08
C GLY A 399 7.73 13.41 -24.54
N THR A 400 8.26 12.65 -25.51
CA THR A 400 7.89 12.89 -26.92
C THR A 400 6.44 12.51 -27.22
N ALA A 401 5.86 11.54 -26.49
CA ALA A 401 4.42 11.24 -26.57
C ALA A 401 3.58 12.43 -26.16
N VAL A 402 3.89 13.02 -25.01
CA VAL A 402 3.22 14.23 -24.54
C VAL A 402 3.33 15.33 -25.60
N GLY A 403 4.53 15.60 -26.13
CA GLY A 403 4.73 16.59 -27.19
C GLY A 403 3.89 16.33 -28.45
N ARG A 404 3.85 15.09 -28.94
CA ARG A 404 3.01 14.69 -30.09
C ARG A 404 1.53 14.86 -29.81
N ALA A 405 1.08 14.52 -28.60
CA ALA A 405 -0.31 14.68 -28.16
C ALA A 405 -0.72 16.16 -28.12
N LEU A 406 0.13 17.03 -27.58
CA LEU A 406 -0.09 18.48 -27.58
C LEU A 406 -0.24 19.04 -29.01
N ALA A 407 0.54 18.51 -29.96
CA ALA A 407 0.48 18.88 -31.37
C ALA A 407 -0.72 18.31 -32.15
N GLY A 408 -1.55 17.46 -31.51
CA GLY A 408 -2.81 16.93 -32.04
C GLY A 408 -2.80 15.45 -32.44
N GLN A 409 -1.66 14.76 -32.31
CA GLN A 409 -1.60 13.31 -32.56
C GLN A 409 -2.26 12.51 -31.42
N ARG A 410 -2.50 11.23 -31.64
CA ARG A 410 -2.97 10.25 -30.63
C ARG A 410 -1.93 9.17 -30.40
N PRO A 411 -0.89 9.47 -29.61
CA PRO A 411 0.23 8.56 -29.43
C PRO A 411 -0.13 7.38 -28.54
N VAL A 412 0.31 6.20 -28.95
CA VAL A 412 0.37 4.99 -28.14
C VAL A 412 1.85 4.67 -27.92
N ALA A 413 2.33 4.97 -26.72
CA ALA A 413 3.72 4.76 -26.32
C ALA A 413 3.88 3.38 -25.67
N PHE A 414 4.98 2.68 -25.95
CA PHE A 414 5.29 1.38 -25.35
C PHE A 414 6.54 1.47 -24.48
N LEU A 415 6.42 1.08 -23.22
CA LEU A 415 7.57 0.73 -22.37
C LEU A 415 7.70 -0.78 -22.29
N GLN A 416 8.94 -1.26 -22.36
CA GLN A 416 9.20 -2.68 -22.52
C GLN A 416 8.71 -3.50 -21.33
N PHE A 417 8.98 -3.02 -20.11
CA PHE A 417 8.56 -3.64 -18.86
C PHE A 417 8.23 -2.56 -17.82
N ALA A 418 7.29 -2.87 -16.91
CA ALA A 418 6.93 -2.01 -15.79
C ALA A 418 8.13 -1.65 -14.89
N ASP A 419 9.13 -2.52 -14.83
CA ASP A 419 10.38 -2.32 -14.11
C ASP A 419 11.14 -1.04 -14.52
N PHE A 420 10.87 -0.50 -15.73
CA PHE A 420 11.46 0.74 -16.24
C PHE A 420 10.56 1.98 -16.11
N LEU A 421 9.34 1.84 -15.56
CA LEU A 421 8.48 2.99 -15.22
C LEU A 421 9.19 4.08 -14.40
N PRO A 422 10.06 3.75 -13.40
CA PRO A 422 10.75 4.77 -12.62
C PRO A 422 11.54 5.77 -13.46
N LEU A 423 12.08 5.35 -14.61
CA LEU A 423 12.84 6.21 -15.51
C LEU A 423 11.95 7.27 -16.17
N ALA A 424 10.70 6.93 -16.52
CA ALA A 424 9.73 7.85 -17.11
C ALA A 424 8.80 8.53 -16.10
N TYR A 425 8.90 8.23 -14.80
CA TYR A 425 7.90 8.61 -13.81
C TYR A 425 7.69 10.13 -13.73
N ASN A 426 8.75 10.92 -13.88
CA ASN A 426 8.67 12.38 -13.95
C ASN A 426 7.77 12.86 -15.10
N GLN A 427 7.92 12.32 -16.31
CA GLN A 427 7.07 12.67 -17.46
C GLN A 427 5.62 12.18 -17.28
N ILE A 428 5.41 11.07 -16.58
CA ILE A 428 4.05 10.56 -16.28
C ILE A 428 3.33 11.49 -15.29
N VAL A 429 3.96 11.82 -14.16
CA VAL A 429 3.31 12.58 -13.07
C VAL A 429 3.31 14.08 -13.36
N SER A 430 4.49 14.63 -13.62
CA SER A 430 4.67 16.07 -13.76
C SER A 430 4.05 16.58 -15.04
N GLU A 431 3.96 15.78 -16.10
CA GLU A 431 3.46 16.23 -17.42
C GLU A 431 2.15 15.56 -17.81
N MET A 432 2.18 14.27 -18.13
CA MET A 432 1.05 13.55 -18.72
C MET A 432 -0.20 13.62 -17.83
N GLY A 433 -0.08 13.36 -16.53
CA GLY A 433 -1.20 13.40 -15.58
C GLY A 433 -1.67 14.81 -15.22
N SER A 434 -0.76 15.78 -15.12
CA SER A 434 -1.10 17.12 -14.63
C SER A 434 -1.56 18.10 -15.72
N MET A 435 -1.27 17.84 -17.01
CA MET A 435 -1.44 18.80 -18.11
C MET A 435 -2.85 19.40 -18.19
N PHE A 436 -3.89 18.55 -18.17
CA PHE A 436 -5.28 19.02 -18.22
C PHE A 436 -5.62 19.90 -17.02
N TRP A 437 -5.36 19.41 -15.82
CA TRP A 437 -5.72 20.10 -14.59
C TRP A 437 -4.98 21.43 -14.45
N ARG A 438 -3.65 21.42 -14.61
CA ARG A 438 -2.78 22.60 -14.41
C ARG A 438 -3.00 23.71 -15.43
N THR A 439 -3.59 23.39 -16.59
CA THR A 439 -3.89 24.36 -17.66
C THR A 439 -5.38 24.68 -17.76
N ASN A 440 -6.18 24.26 -16.79
CA ASN A 440 -7.63 24.43 -16.79
C ASN A 440 -8.27 23.95 -18.11
N GLY A 441 -7.81 22.81 -18.63
CA GLY A 441 -8.28 22.21 -19.86
C GLY A 441 -7.81 22.88 -21.15
N ALA A 442 -6.95 23.90 -21.09
CA ALA A 442 -6.40 24.51 -22.31
C ALA A 442 -5.54 23.50 -23.09
N TRP A 443 -4.74 22.70 -22.39
CA TRP A 443 -3.88 21.67 -22.97
C TRP A 443 -4.25 20.27 -22.45
N GLU A 444 -4.11 19.27 -23.32
CA GLU A 444 -4.43 17.87 -23.03
C GLU A 444 -3.34 16.96 -23.58
N ALA A 445 -3.03 15.88 -22.86
CA ALA A 445 -2.04 14.88 -23.27
C ALA A 445 -2.67 13.48 -23.29
N PRO A 446 -3.60 13.17 -24.23
CA PRO A 446 -4.29 11.88 -24.33
C PRO A 446 -3.37 10.75 -24.84
N VAL A 447 -2.29 10.48 -24.11
CA VAL A 447 -1.32 9.41 -24.40
C VAL A 447 -1.86 8.09 -23.85
N ILE A 448 -1.78 7.02 -24.64
CA ILE A 448 -1.96 5.66 -24.15
C ILE A 448 -0.57 5.06 -23.95
N LEU A 449 -0.19 4.77 -22.69
CA LEU A 449 1.08 4.16 -22.34
C LEU A 449 0.89 2.66 -22.10
N MET A 450 1.31 1.84 -23.05
CA MET A 450 1.30 0.39 -23.00
C MET A 450 2.52 -0.11 -22.21
N VAL A 451 2.31 -0.92 -21.18
CA VAL A 451 3.38 -1.42 -20.30
C VAL A 451 3.16 -2.90 -19.99
N SER A 452 4.14 -3.75 -20.30
CA SER A 452 4.09 -5.16 -19.90
C SER A 452 4.45 -5.32 -18.41
N CYS A 453 3.74 -6.15 -17.66
CA CYS A 453 3.90 -6.22 -16.20
C CYS A 453 3.72 -7.62 -15.60
N GLY A 454 4.08 -7.75 -14.32
CA GLY A 454 3.77 -8.92 -13.49
C GLY A 454 4.86 -9.98 -13.41
N GLY A 455 4.76 -10.84 -12.40
CA GLY A 455 5.89 -11.64 -11.92
C GLY A 455 5.85 -13.14 -12.21
N TYR A 456 4.83 -13.67 -12.89
CA TYR A 456 4.61 -15.12 -12.96
C TYR A 456 5.33 -15.88 -14.09
N LYS A 457 6.07 -15.21 -14.99
CA LYS A 457 6.91 -15.91 -15.99
C LYS A 457 8.24 -16.37 -15.36
N PRO A 458 8.77 -17.56 -15.67
CA PRO A 458 9.98 -18.06 -15.01
C PRO A 458 11.24 -17.22 -15.27
N GLY A 459 12.10 -17.09 -14.25
CA GLY A 459 13.48 -16.59 -14.41
C GLY A 459 13.60 -15.10 -14.76
N LEU A 460 12.65 -14.27 -14.34
CA LEU A 460 12.62 -12.84 -14.71
C LEU A 460 13.51 -11.97 -13.80
N GLY A 461 13.64 -12.35 -12.53
CA GLY A 461 14.37 -11.58 -11.53
C GLY A 461 13.76 -10.19 -11.26
N PRO A 462 14.51 -9.31 -10.57
CA PRO A 462 13.96 -8.09 -9.99
C PRO A 462 13.68 -6.97 -10.98
N PHE A 463 14.11 -7.11 -12.24
CA PHE A 463 14.03 -6.07 -13.28
C PHE A 463 13.13 -6.47 -14.48
N HIS A 464 12.39 -7.57 -14.35
CA HIS A 464 11.40 -7.97 -15.36
C HIS A 464 10.15 -8.57 -14.74
N ALA A 465 9.82 -8.25 -13.48
CA ALA A 465 8.78 -8.95 -12.73
C ALA A 465 7.88 -8.03 -11.90
N GLN A 466 8.20 -6.74 -11.81
CA GLN A 466 7.38 -5.80 -11.05
C GLN A 466 6.08 -5.45 -11.80
N SER A 467 5.12 -4.88 -11.07
CA SER A 467 3.92 -4.31 -11.63
C SER A 467 3.85 -2.80 -11.40
N PHE A 468 4.13 -2.28 -10.20
CA PHE A 468 4.10 -0.83 -9.87
C PHE A 468 2.74 -0.15 -10.10
N GLU A 469 1.63 -0.90 -10.14
CA GLU A 469 0.32 -0.32 -10.40
C GLU A 469 -0.12 0.65 -9.30
N SER A 470 0.30 0.41 -8.05
CA SER A 470 -0.01 1.28 -6.91
C SER A 470 0.62 2.67 -7.07
N MET A 471 1.90 2.75 -7.48
CA MET A 471 2.58 4.02 -7.77
C MET A 471 1.87 4.83 -8.86
N LEU A 472 1.40 4.15 -9.91
CA LEU A 472 0.62 4.79 -10.97
C LEU A 472 -0.75 5.26 -10.47
N ALA A 473 -1.42 4.45 -9.65
CA ALA A 473 -2.72 4.81 -9.08
C ALA A 473 -2.65 6.06 -8.19
N HIS A 474 -1.52 6.30 -7.53
CA HIS A 474 -1.24 7.53 -6.78
C HIS A 474 -1.09 8.79 -7.65
N THR A 475 -0.96 8.65 -8.98
CA THR A 475 -0.78 9.78 -9.89
C THR A 475 -2.15 10.36 -10.30
N PRO A 476 -2.48 11.61 -9.93
CA PRO A 476 -3.73 12.23 -10.37
C PRO A 476 -3.76 12.46 -11.89
N GLY A 477 -4.97 12.47 -12.46
CA GLY A 477 -5.19 12.85 -13.86
C GLY A 477 -4.98 11.75 -14.90
N ILE A 478 -4.48 10.57 -14.50
CA ILE A 478 -4.33 9.40 -15.38
C ILE A 478 -5.33 8.28 -15.02
N ASP A 479 -5.74 7.52 -16.03
CA ASP A 479 -6.42 6.24 -15.84
C ASP A 479 -5.40 5.10 -15.85
N VAL A 480 -5.55 4.12 -14.94
CA VAL A 480 -4.67 2.94 -14.83
C VAL A 480 -5.52 1.69 -14.96
N VAL A 481 -5.28 0.92 -16.02
CA VAL A 481 -6.06 -0.29 -16.35
C VAL A 481 -5.17 -1.51 -16.42
N MET A 482 -5.66 -2.66 -15.95
CA MET A 482 -4.93 -3.93 -15.89
C MET A 482 -5.88 -5.11 -16.18
N PRO A 483 -6.12 -5.46 -17.46
CA PRO A 483 -7.02 -6.54 -17.83
C PRO A 483 -6.49 -7.92 -17.43
N SER A 484 -7.41 -8.87 -17.24
CA SER A 484 -7.08 -10.28 -17.00
C SER A 484 -7.54 -11.24 -18.13
N SER A 485 -8.29 -10.76 -19.11
CA SER A 485 -8.80 -11.54 -20.25
C SER A 485 -8.75 -10.78 -21.57
N ALA A 486 -8.80 -11.47 -22.71
CA ALA A 486 -8.72 -10.85 -24.04
C ALA A 486 -9.89 -9.90 -24.31
N GLY A 487 -11.11 -10.27 -23.91
CA GLY A 487 -12.30 -9.44 -24.09
C GLY A 487 -12.23 -8.13 -23.29
N ASP A 488 -11.71 -8.19 -22.06
CA ASP A 488 -11.46 -6.99 -21.25
C ASP A 488 -10.35 -6.13 -21.85
N ALA A 489 -9.26 -6.75 -22.29
CA ALA A 489 -8.13 -6.02 -22.86
C ALA A 489 -8.54 -5.25 -24.12
N ALA A 490 -9.28 -5.89 -25.02
CA ALA A 490 -9.81 -5.23 -26.21
C ALA A 490 -10.78 -4.10 -25.87
N GLY A 491 -11.73 -4.36 -24.96
CA GLY A 491 -12.73 -3.37 -24.56
C GLY A 491 -12.14 -2.16 -23.84
N LEU A 492 -11.19 -2.38 -22.93
CA LEU A 492 -10.48 -1.31 -22.21
C LEU A 492 -9.57 -0.51 -23.13
N LEU A 493 -8.92 -1.14 -24.13
CA LEU A 493 -8.08 -0.41 -25.08
C LEU A 493 -8.93 0.48 -26.00
N ASN A 494 -10.07 -0.04 -26.51
CA ASN A 494 -11.05 0.79 -27.23
C ASN A 494 -11.58 1.94 -26.36
N ALA A 495 -11.86 1.67 -25.08
CA ALA A 495 -12.23 2.72 -24.14
C ALA A 495 -11.12 3.77 -23.95
N ALA A 496 -9.85 3.37 -23.82
CA ALA A 496 -8.73 4.30 -23.72
C ALA A 496 -8.63 5.24 -24.95
N PHE A 497 -8.85 4.71 -26.16
CA PHE A 497 -8.90 5.54 -27.38
C PHE A 497 -10.10 6.51 -27.39
N GLN A 498 -11.25 6.08 -26.88
CA GLN A 498 -12.47 6.90 -26.87
C GLN A 498 -12.49 7.92 -25.73
N SER A 499 -11.86 7.62 -24.58
CA SER A 499 -11.88 8.45 -23.37
C SER A 499 -11.19 9.79 -23.56
N ARG A 500 -10.14 9.83 -24.40
CA ARG A 500 -9.22 10.97 -24.55
C ARG A 500 -8.56 11.40 -23.23
N ARG A 501 -8.50 10.52 -22.24
CA ARG A 501 -7.70 10.72 -21.03
C ARG A 501 -6.32 10.08 -21.22
N PRO A 502 -5.26 10.62 -20.58
CA PRO A 502 -4.02 9.88 -20.46
C PRO A 502 -4.28 8.56 -19.72
N THR A 503 -3.86 7.45 -20.31
CA THR A 503 -4.18 6.10 -19.82
C THR A 503 -2.92 5.25 -19.80
N VAL A 504 -2.59 4.66 -18.66
CA VAL A 504 -1.57 3.61 -18.55
C VAL A 504 -2.24 2.25 -18.63
N PHE A 505 -1.93 1.52 -19.70
CA PHE A 505 -2.48 0.21 -20.00
C PHE A 505 -1.47 -0.87 -19.64
N MET A 506 -1.68 -1.51 -18.50
CA MET A 506 -0.78 -2.51 -17.93
C MET A 506 -1.23 -3.90 -18.37
N TYR A 507 -0.50 -4.54 -19.28
CA TYR A 507 -0.87 -5.87 -19.78
C TYR A 507 -0.01 -6.97 -19.10
N PRO A 508 -0.62 -7.86 -18.30
CA PRO A 508 0.15 -8.86 -17.57
C PRO A 508 0.71 -9.96 -18.49
N LYS A 509 2.00 -10.26 -18.33
CA LYS A 509 2.74 -11.16 -19.24
C LYS A 509 2.25 -12.61 -19.22
N ALA A 510 1.76 -13.11 -18.08
CA ALA A 510 1.43 -14.52 -17.94
C ALA A 510 0.11 -14.89 -18.64
N VAL A 511 -0.83 -13.94 -18.75
CA VAL A 511 -2.15 -14.16 -19.33
C VAL A 511 -2.25 -13.78 -20.82
N LEU A 512 -1.20 -13.19 -21.39
CA LEU A 512 -1.23 -12.62 -22.74
C LEU A 512 -1.60 -13.64 -23.84
N ASN A 513 -1.09 -14.87 -23.71
CA ASN A 513 -1.34 -15.98 -24.64
C ASN A 513 -2.22 -17.08 -24.03
N ASN A 514 -2.94 -16.77 -22.94
CA ASN A 514 -3.78 -17.76 -22.28
C ASN A 514 -4.96 -18.18 -23.18
N SER A 515 -5.09 -19.48 -23.43
CA SER A 515 -6.18 -20.07 -24.21
C SER A 515 -7.54 -19.99 -23.52
N ASP A 516 -7.57 -19.90 -22.20
CA ASP A 516 -8.81 -19.94 -21.40
C ASP A 516 -9.45 -18.55 -21.24
N GLY A 517 -8.77 -17.50 -21.74
CA GLY A 517 -9.21 -16.11 -21.66
C GLY A 517 -9.47 -15.46 -23.02
N ARG A 518 -9.76 -16.26 -24.07
CA ARG A 518 -9.94 -15.79 -25.45
C ARG A 518 -11.21 -14.96 -25.66
N THR A 519 -11.26 -14.21 -26.77
CA THR A 519 -12.43 -13.43 -27.20
C THR A 519 -12.75 -13.58 -28.68
N SER A 520 -13.93 -13.11 -29.10
CA SER A 520 -14.41 -13.12 -30.49
C SER A 520 -13.75 -12.03 -31.35
N THR A 521 -13.90 -12.15 -32.66
CA THR A 521 -13.25 -11.29 -33.66
C THR A 521 -13.97 -9.97 -33.94
N ASP A 522 -15.16 -9.74 -33.37
CA ASP A 522 -15.94 -8.50 -33.49
C ASP A 522 -15.49 -7.41 -32.51
N LEU A 523 -14.19 -7.10 -32.60
CA LEU A 523 -13.48 -6.15 -31.74
C LEU A 523 -13.93 -4.69 -31.90
N ASP A 524 -14.66 -4.37 -32.96
CA ASP A 524 -15.30 -3.06 -33.17
C ASP A 524 -16.43 -2.77 -32.17
N LYS A 525 -17.08 -3.82 -31.66
CA LYS A 525 -18.12 -3.70 -30.63
C LYS A 525 -17.56 -3.72 -29.22
N HIS A 526 -16.33 -4.21 -29.03
CA HIS A 526 -15.75 -4.40 -27.71
C HIS A 526 -15.56 -3.06 -27.00
N PHE A 527 -16.13 -2.94 -25.81
CA PHE A 527 -16.03 -1.75 -24.98
C PHE A 527 -16.21 -2.12 -23.51
N VAL A 528 -15.27 -1.68 -22.67
CA VAL A 528 -15.32 -1.86 -21.22
C VAL A 528 -14.97 -0.53 -20.56
N HIS A 529 -15.85 -0.04 -19.69
CA HIS A 529 -15.60 1.21 -18.97
C HIS A 529 -14.54 0.99 -17.87
N PRO A 530 -13.50 1.82 -17.78
CA PRO A 530 -12.65 1.87 -16.60
C PRO A 530 -13.48 2.17 -15.34
N GLY A 531 -13.16 1.51 -14.23
CA GLY A 531 -13.88 1.62 -12.97
C GLY A 531 -15.08 0.70 -12.84
N LEU A 532 -15.34 -0.18 -13.83
CA LEU A 532 -16.33 -1.26 -13.71
C LEU A 532 -15.64 -2.62 -13.54
N SER A 533 -16.04 -3.35 -12.50
CA SER A 533 -15.53 -4.68 -12.18
C SER A 533 -16.38 -5.79 -12.82
N ARG A 534 -15.80 -6.97 -13.02
CA ARG A 534 -16.46 -8.16 -13.57
C ARG A 534 -16.56 -9.23 -12.51
N HIS A 535 -17.71 -9.89 -12.43
CA HIS A 535 -17.83 -11.14 -11.70
C HIS A 535 -17.31 -12.28 -12.57
N VAL A 536 -16.22 -12.90 -12.15
CA VAL A 536 -15.71 -14.14 -12.76
C VAL A 536 -16.54 -15.32 -12.28
N THR A 537 -16.86 -15.34 -10.98
CA THR A 537 -17.85 -16.24 -10.37
C THR A 537 -18.73 -15.45 -9.42
N ARG A 538 -19.98 -15.88 -9.22
CA ARG A 538 -20.88 -15.34 -8.21
C ARG A 538 -20.88 -16.28 -7.00
N GLY A 539 -20.82 -15.71 -5.80
CA GLY A 539 -20.83 -16.49 -4.57
C GLY A 539 -21.41 -15.75 -3.37
N ARG A 540 -21.52 -16.43 -2.24
CA ARG A 540 -22.16 -15.88 -1.02
C ARG A 540 -21.36 -16.06 0.26
N ASP A 541 -20.38 -16.95 0.27
CA ASP A 541 -19.64 -17.32 1.49
C ASP A 541 -18.37 -16.47 1.67
N LEU A 542 -17.73 -16.06 0.56
CA LEU A 542 -16.49 -15.28 0.51
C LEU A 542 -16.41 -14.47 -0.79
N THR A 543 -15.94 -13.23 -0.72
CA THR A 543 -15.55 -12.42 -1.89
C THR A 543 -14.02 -12.43 -2.05
N LEU A 544 -13.53 -12.77 -3.24
CA LEU A 544 -12.16 -12.50 -3.67
C LEU A 544 -12.17 -11.29 -4.61
N VAL A 545 -11.35 -10.28 -4.33
CA VAL A 545 -11.14 -9.13 -5.23
C VAL A 545 -9.74 -9.21 -5.80
N SER A 546 -9.60 -9.20 -7.13
CA SER A 546 -8.32 -9.31 -7.81
C SER A 546 -8.31 -8.58 -9.16
N TYR A 547 -7.17 -8.57 -9.83
CA TYR A 547 -6.95 -8.00 -11.16
C TYR A 547 -5.69 -8.61 -11.78
N GLY A 548 -5.53 -8.45 -13.10
CA GLY A 548 -4.35 -8.95 -13.83
C GLY A 548 -4.10 -10.46 -13.66
N ASN A 549 -2.83 -10.85 -13.42
CA ASN A 549 -2.41 -12.26 -13.36
C ASN A 549 -3.12 -13.06 -12.26
N THR A 550 -3.43 -12.45 -11.13
CA THR A 550 -3.97 -13.14 -9.95
C THR A 550 -5.46 -13.47 -10.06
N VAL A 551 -6.16 -13.03 -11.11
CA VAL A 551 -7.57 -13.39 -11.34
C VAL A 551 -7.72 -14.88 -11.63
N SER A 552 -6.86 -15.45 -12.48
CA SER A 552 -6.87 -16.89 -12.76
C SER A 552 -6.58 -17.72 -11.51
N LEU A 553 -5.68 -17.22 -10.65
CA LEU A 553 -5.38 -17.83 -9.36
C LEU A 553 -6.62 -17.89 -8.46
N CYS A 554 -7.35 -16.77 -8.35
CA CYS A 554 -8.59 -16.68 -7.59
C CYS A 554 -9.70 -17.56 -8.16
N ALA A 555 -9.86 -17.61 -9.48
CA ALA A 555 -10.86 -18.44 -10.14
C ALA A 555 -10.62 -19.94 -9.90
N ASN A 556 -9.36 -20.38 -9.96
CA ASN A 556 -8.99 -21.77 -9.69
C ASN A 556 -9.25 -22.14 -8.22
N ALA A 557 -8.86 -21.27 -7.28
CA ALA A 557 -9.12 -21.49 -5.86
C ALA A 557 -10.63 -21.51 -5.54
N ALA A 558 -11.42 -20.61 -6.14
CA ALA A 558 -12.87 -20.59 -6.02
C ALA A 558 -13.50 -21.92 -6.51
N LYS A 559 -13.09 -22.41 -7.68
CA LYS A 559 -13.55 -23.70 -8.22
C LYS A 559 -13.21 -24.89 -7.30
N ALA A 560 -12.03 -24.88 -6.70
CA ALA A 560 -11.64 -25.92 -5.76
C ALA A 560 -12.48 -25.89 -4.48
N PHE A 561 -12.82 -24.70 -3.97
CA PHE A 561 -13.72 -24.53 -2.82
C PHE A 561 -15.18 -24.87 -3.15
N GLU A 562 -15.64 -24.61 -4.38
CA GLU A 562 -16.96 -25.05 -4.87
C GLU A 562 -17.10 -26.57 -4.85
N ALA A 563 -16.06 -27.30 -5.27
CA ALA A 563 -16.03 -28.76 -5.19
C ALA A 563 -16.14 -29.28 -3.74
N GLN A 564 -15.81 -28.45 -2.75
CA GLN A 564 -15.91 -28.74 -1.32
C GLN A 564 -17.18 -28.12 -0.68
N GLY A 565 -18.10 -27.56 -1.48
CA GLY A 565 -19.40 -27.05 -1.04
C GLY A 565 -19.44 -25.60 -0.55
N PHE A 566 -18.43 -24.79 -0.87
CA PHE A 566 -18.42 -23.33 -0.62
C PHE A 566 -18.75 -22.54 -1.87
N SER A 567 -19.45 -21.42 -1.72
CA SER A 567 -19.82 -20.52 -2.81
C SER A 567 -18.98 -19.25 -2.75
N VAL A 568 -17.91 -19.21 -3.55
CA VAL A 568 -16.91 -18.14 -3.56
C VAL A 568 -17.14 -17.20 -4.76
N GLU A 569 -17.28 -15.91 -4.47
CA GLU A 569 -17.36 -14.86 -5.48
C GLU A 569 -15.97 -14.37 -5.85
N VAL A 570 -15.72 -14.17 -7.15
CA VAL A 570 -14.47 -13.60 -7.64
C VAL A 570 -14.80 -12.36 -8.45
N ILE A 571 -14.32 -11.20 -7.98
CA ILE A 571 -14.42 -9.90 -8.63
C ILE A 571 -13.07 -9.57 -9.27
N ASP A 572 -13.08 -9.40 -10.58
CA ASP A 572 -11.97 -8.84 -11.36
C ASP A 572 -12.18 -7.32 -11.51
N LEU A 573 -11.31 -6.51 -10.92
CA LEU A 573 -11.43 -5.05 -10.95
C LEU A 573 -11.20 -4.46 -12.34
N ARG A 574 -10.38 -5.10 -13.19
CA ARG A 574 -9.98 -4.67 -14.54
C ARG A 574 -9.22 -3.32 -14.61
N SER A 575 -9.43 -2.43 -13.66
CA SER A 575 -8.77 -1.14 -13.53
C SER A 575 -8.44 -0.82 -12.07
N ILE A 576 -7.38 -0.05 -11.91
CA ILE A 576 -6.78 0.28 -10.63
C ILE A 576 -7.21 1.68 -10.19
N SER A 577 -7.21 2.64 -11.13
CA SER A 577 -7.71 3.99 -10.92
C SER A 577 -8.40 4.48 -12.20
N PRO A 578 -9.73 4.68 -12.22
CA PRO A 578 -10.67 4.37 -11.12
C PRO A 578 -10.82 2.86 -10.91
N TRP A 579 -11.29 2.44 -9.73
CA TRP A 579 -11.71 1.07 -9.44
C TRP A 579 -13.18 1.05 -8.99
N ASP A 580 -13.83 -0.11 -9.09
CA ASP A 580 -15.27 -0.25 -8.80
C ASP A 580 -15.56 -0.35 -7.30
N GLU A 581 -15.46 0.79 -6.62
CA GLU A 581 -15.74 0.89 -5.19
C GLU A 581 -17.14 0.37 -4.85
N LYS A 582 -18.13 0.71 -5.69
CA LYS A 582 -19.53 0.40 -5.44
C LYS A 582 -19.78 -1.12 -5.42
N GLU A 583 -19.29 -1.85 -6.42
CA GLU A 583 -19.50 -3.30 -6.48
C GLU A 583 -18.76 -4.02 -5.35
N VAL A 584 -17.52 -3.62 -5.06
CA VAL A 584 -16.75 -4.24 -3.95
C VAL A 584 -17.45 -4.03 -2.61
N LEU A 585 -17.95 -2.82 -2.33
CA LEU A 585 -18.71 -2.55 -1.11
C LEU A 585 -20.03 -3.36 -1.06
N ALA A 586 -20.73 -3.52 -2.19
CA ALA A 586 -21.93 -4.34 -2.27
C ALA A 586 -21.63 -5.82 -1.99
N SER A 587 -20.54 -6.35 -2.56
CA SER A 587 -20.06 -7.71 -2.36
C SER A 587 -19.64 -7.96 -0.92
N ALA A 588 -18.84 -7.06 -0.34
CA ALA A 588 -18.38 -7.13 1.04
C ALA A 588 -19.55 -7.17 2.05
N ARG A 589 -20.58 -6.33 1.84
CA ARG A 589 -21.80 -6.35 2.66
C ARG A 589 -22.56 -7.68 2.59
N ARG A 590 -22.54 -8.32 1.42
CA ARG A 590 -23.27 -9.56 1.16
C ARG A 590 -22.54 -10.78 1.71
N THR A 591 -21.24 -10.94 1.43
CA THR A 591 -20.47 -12.12 1.84
C THR A 591 -19.93 -12.03 3.27
N ARG A 592 -19.83 -10.83 3.83
CA ARG A 592 -19.23 -10.54 5.16
C ARG A 592 -17.77 -10.97 5.32
N ARG A 593 -17.15 -11.45 4.24
CA ARG A 593 -15.76 -11.91 4.17
C ARG A 593 -15.19 -11.51 2.82
N LEU A 594 -14.02 -10.87 2.84
CA LEU A 594 -13.35 -10.36 1.65
C LEU A 594 -11.83 -10.59 1.73
N ILE A 595 -11.25 -11.14 0.66
CA ILE A 595 -9.80 -11.22 0.48
C ILE A 595 -9.42 -10.44 -0.77
N VAL A 596 -8.48 -9.51 -0.67
CA VAL A 596 -7.87 -8.87 -1.84
C VAL A 596 -6.59 -9.63 -2.24
N VAL A 597 -6.45 -9.99 -3.51
CA VAL A 597 -5.28 -10.70 -4.05
C VAL A 597 -4.65 -9.92 -5.18
N HIS A 598 -3.38 -9.54 -5.05
CA HIS A 598 -2.63 -8.80 -6.08
C HIS A 598 -1.12 -9.08 -6.05
N GLU A 599 -0.41 -8.88 -7.16
CA GLU A 599 1.02 -9.22 -7.27
C GLU A 599 2.02 -8.08 -6.94
N ASP A 600 1.54 -6.85 -6.71
CA ASP A 600 2.40 -5.76 -6.20
C ASP A 600 2.72 -5.89 -4.70
N ASN A 601 3.56 -4.99 -4.19
CA ASN A 601 3.96 -4.89 -2.80
C ASN A 601 2.76 -4.93 -1.86
N ARG A 602 2.89 -5.67 -0.75
CA ARG A 602 1.89 -5.69 0.32
C ARG A 602 1.75 -4.31 0.97
N THR A 603 2.85 -3.65 1.28
CA THR A 603 2.85 -2.32 1.89
C THR A 603 2.60 -1.26 0.84
N VAL A 604 1.62 -0.39 1.08
CA VAL A 604 1.15 0.66 0.14
C VAL A 604 0.61 0.10 -1.19
N GLY A 605 0.37 -1.21 -1.29
CA GLY A 605 -0.34 -1.81 -2.44
C GLY A 605 -1.84 -1.50 -2.44
N MET A 606 -2.49 -1.68 -3.59
CA MET A 606 -3.93 -1.40 -3.78
C MET A 606 -4.84 -2.17 -2.83
N GLY A 607 -4.42 -3.35 -2.35
CA GLY A 607 -5.16 -4.06 -1.32
C GLY A 607 -5.30 -3.29 -0.01
N ALA A 608 -4.41 -2.33 0.29
CA ALA A 608 -4.56 -1.42 1.43
C ALA A 608 -5.74 -0.46 1.23
N GLU A 609 -5.81 0.20 0.08
CA GLU A 609 -6.86 1.17 -0.27
C GLU A 609 -8.25 0.52 -0.27
N ILE A 610 -8.37 -0.65 -0.89
CA ILE A 610 -9.64 -1.39 -0.96
C ILE A 610 -10.10 -1.77 0.45
N ILE A 611 -9.22 -2.31 1.29
CA ILE A 611 -9.56 -2.70 2.65
C ILE A 611 -9.90 -1.50 3.53
N ALA A 612 -9.16 -0.40 3.42
CA ALA A 612 -9.46 0.84 4.13
C ALA A 612 -10.85 1.36 3.74
N THR A 613 -11.14 1.43 2.44
CA THR A 613 -12.45 1.83 1.91
C THR A 613 -13.58 0.94 2.41
N VAL A 614 -13.40 -0.39 2.38
CA VAL A 614 -14.40 -1.33 2.93
C VAL A 614 -14.60 -1.10 4.43
N THR A 615 -13.52 -0.89 5.18
CA THR A 615 -13.59 -0.68 6.64
C THR A 615 -14.28 0.63 7.00
N GLU A 616 -14.04 1.70 6.25
CA GLU A 616 -14.62 3.02 6.50
C GLU A 616 -16.07 3.14 6.04
N LYS A 617 -16.42 2.52 4.90
CA LYS A 617 -17.70 2.78 4.21
C LYS A 617 -18.73 1.65 4.33
N THR A 618 -18.36 0.48 4.86
CA THR A 618 -19.37 -0.56 5.15
C THR A 618 -20.06 -0.31 6.49
N ASP A 619 -21.37 -0.51 6.51
CA ASP A 619 -22.25 -0.39 7.68
C ASP A 619 -22.37 -1.71 8.45
N VAL A 620 -21.59 -2.72 8.05
CA VAL A 620 -21.65 -4.07 8.59
C VAL A 620 -20.24 -4.60 8.85
N PRO A 621 -20.02 -5.44 9.89
CA PRO A 621 -18.71 -6.08 10.08
C PRO A 621 -18.37 -6.98 8.89
N VAL A 622 -17.17 -6.79 8.33
CA VAL A 622 -16.59 -7.60 7.26
C VAL A 622 -15.23 -8.12 7.70
N VAL A 623 -15.01 -9.43 7.62
CA VAL A 623 -13.67 -10.02 7.81
C VAL A 623 -12.86 -9.75 6.56
N VAL A 624 -11.78 -9.00 6.71
CA VAL A 624 -10.90 -8.61 5.60
C VAL A 624 -9.51 -9.21 5.75
N ARG A 625 -8.96 -9.70 4.64
CA ARG A 625 -7.55 -10.10 4.50
C ARG A 625 -7.02 -9.66 3.15
N ARG A 626 -5.69 -9.68 3.01
CA ARG A 626 -5.01 -9.48 1.72
C ARG A 626 -3.87 -10.46 1.55
N LEU A 627 -3.76 -11.01 0.35
CA LEU A 627 -2.63 -11.80 -0.12
C LEU A 627 -1.93 -11.00 -1.22
N ALA A 628 -0.68 -10.63 -0.96
CA ALA A 628 0.11 -9.81 -1.87
C ALA A 628 1.55 -10.32 -1.90
N ARG A 629 2.34 -9.87 -2.88
CA ARG A 629 3.77 -10.12 -2.87
C ARG A 629 4.37 -9.54 -1.59
N SER A 630 5.33 -10.26 -1.01
CA SER A 630 6.14 -9.76 0.11
C SER A 630 6.79 -8.41 -0.24
N ASP A 631 7.12 -7.57 0.74
CA ASP A 631 7.84 -6.30 0.54
C ASP A 631 9.34 -6.56 0.26
N ALA A 632 9.60 -7.32 -0.80
CA ALA A 632 10.90 -7.76 -1.26
C ALA A 632 10.90 -7.83 -2.79
N HIS A 633 12.06 -7.60 -3.42
CA HIS A 633 12.20 -7.77 -4.86
C HIS A 633 11.92 -9.21 -5.29
N VAL A 634 11.41 -9.40 -6.50
CA VAL A 634 11.18 -10.74 -7.07
C VAL A 634 12.53 -11.39 -7.39
N PRO A 635 12.90 -12.52 -6.75
CA PRO A 635 14.18 -13.18 -7.00
C PRO A 635 14.29 -13.78 -8.40
N PHE A 636 15.51 -13.96 -8.91
CA PHE A 636 15.74 -14.68 -10.18
C PHE A 636 15.54 -16.19 -10.06
N ASN A 637 15.84 -16.76 -8.89
CA ASN A 637 15.57 -18.18 -8.63
C ASN A 637 14.06 -18.43 -8.69
N PHE A 638 13.61 -19.26 -9.63
CA PHE A 638 12.20 -19.41 -9.95
C PHE A 638 11.36 -19.92 -8.76
N ARG A 639 11.89 -20.83 -7.94
CA ARG A 639 11.21 -21.30 -6.74
C ARG A 639 11.01 -20.16 -5.74
N ASN A 640 12.06 -19.38 -5.47
CA ASN A 640 11.97 -18.23 -4.56
C ASN A 640 11.06 -17.12 -5.13
N GLN A 641 11.03 -16.96 -6.45
CA GLN A 641 10.11 -16.08 -7.15
C GLN A 641 8.65 -16.45 -6.87
N LEU A 642 8.27 -17.72 -7.08
CA LEU A 642 6.92 -18.18 -6.79
C LEU A 642 6.58 -18.06 -5.30
N GLU A 643 7.54 -18.35 -4.42
CA GLU A 643 7.38 -18.19 -2.96
C GLU A 643 7.17 -16.72 -2.55
N THR A 644 7.73 -15.76 -3.29
CA THR A 644 7.57 -14.33 -2.97
C THR A 644 6.22 -13.78 -3.45
N LEU A 645 5.65 -14.37 -4.49
CA LEU A 645 4.39 -13.94 -5.10
C LEU A 645 3.17 -14.60 -4.42
N PRO A 646 1.94 -14.06 -4.62
CA PRO A 646 0.72 -14.78 -4.30
C PRO A 646 0.70 -16.14 -5.01
N SER A 647 0.34 -17.18 -4.29
CA SER A 647 0.42 -18.56 -4.76
C SER A 647 -0.88 -19.30 -4.45
N TYR A 648 -1.15 -20.41 -5.14
CA TYR A 648 -2.41 -21.14 -4.99
C TYR A 648 -2.56 -21.71 -3.59
N SER A 649 -1.49 -22.33 -3.07
CA SER A 649 -1.46 -22.87 -1.71
C SER A 649 -1.71 -21.79 -0.66
N LYS A 650 -0.99 -20.66 -0.76
CA LYS A 650 -1.16 -19.52 0.16
C LYS A 650 -2.58 -18.95 0.12
N LEU A 651 -3.20 -18.90 -1.05
CA LEU A 651 -4.57 -18.44 -1.20
C LEU A 651 -5.56 -19.44 -0.59
N VAL A 652 -5.41 -20.74 -0.86
CA VAL A 652 -6.25 -21.80 -0.28
C VAL A 652 -6.16 -21.79 1.25
N ASP A 653 -4.96 -21.70 1.81
CA ASP A 653 -4.76 -21.63 3.27
C ASP A 653 -5.46 -20.40 3.87
N LEU A 654 -5.30 -19.24 3.23
CA LEU A 654 -5.95 -18.00 3.68
C LEU A 654 -7.48 -18.03 3.52
N MET A 655 -7.99 -18.62 2.44
CA MET A 655 -9.43 -18.81 2.23
C MET A 655 -10.01 -19.73 3.31
N ALA A 656 -9.32 -20.82 3.63
CA ALA A 656 -9.72 -21.72 4.68
C ALA A 656 -9.67 -21.06 6.07
N GLU A 657 -8.65 -20.25 6.38
CA GLU A 657 -8.60 -19.42 7.59
C GLU A 657 -9.85 -18.53 7.69
N VAL A 658 -10.15 -17.78 6.62
CA VAL A 658 -11.28 -16.84 6.59
C VAL A 658 -12.65 -17.55 6.64
N LEU A 659 -12.72 -18.77 6.10
CA LEU A 659 -13.91 -19.63 6.12
C LEU A 659 -13.96 -20.60 7.31
N GLU A 660 -13.02 -20.48 8.26
CA GLU A 660 -12.96 -21.31 9.48
C GLU A 660 -12.90 -22.83 9.17
N CYS A 661 -12.05 -23.21 8.22
CA CYS A 661 -11.82 -24.58 7.78
C CYS A 661 -10.37 -25.02 8.02
N GLU A 662 -10.18 -26.31 8.24
CA GLU A 662 -8.85 -26.92 8.26
C GLU A 662 -8.55 -27.50 6.87
N VAL A 663 -7.39 -27.14 6.31
CA VAL A 663 -6.90 -27.68 5.04
C VAL A 663 -6.02 -28.88 5.34
N THR A 664 -6.33 -30.02 4.74
CA THR A 664 -5.41 -31.15 4.69
C THR A 664 -5.04 -31.40 3.23
N TRP A 665 -3.76 -31.22 2.91
CA TRP A 665 -3.21 -31.50 1.59
C TRP A 665 -3.00 -33.02 1.44
N HIS A 666 -3.44 -33.60 0.33
CA HIS A 666 -3.10 -34.98 -0.01
C HIS A 666 -1.71 -35.01 -0.65
N GLU A 667 -0.84 -35.88 -0.16
CA GLU A 667 0.34 -36.30 -0.92
C GLU A 667 -0.16 -37.12 -2.13
N GLU A 668 0.32 -36.80 -3.33
CA GLU A 668 0.01 -37.62 -4.50
C GLU A 668 0.59 -39.03 -4.31
N ASP A 669 -0.17 -40.04 -4.73
CA ASP A 669 0.33 -41.41 -4.89
C ASP A 669 1.56 -41.36 -5.81
N ASP A 670 2.70 -41.77 -5.26
CA ASP A 670 4.00 -41.87 -5.91
C ASP A 670 3.96 -42.97 -6.99
N SER A 671 3.27 -42.71 -8.11
CA SER A 671 3.57 -43.40 -9.36
C SER A 671 4.97 -42.94 -9.75
N GLY A 672 5.94 -43.87 -9.71
CA GLY A 672 7.39 -43.60 -9.82
C GLY A 672 7.80 -42.55 -10.86
N PRO A 673 9.01 -41.98 -10.71
CA PRO A 673 9.35 -40.62 -11.14
C PRO A 673 9.43 -40.51 -12.68
N THR A 674 8.28 -40.41 -13.33
CA THR A 674 8.19 -40.12 -14.75
C THR A 674 8.37 -38.62 -14.93
N ALA A 675 9.51 -38.20 -15.48
CA ALA A 675 9.86 -36.79 -15.68
C ALA A 675 9.79 -36.43 -17.17
N ALA A 676 9.19 -35.29 -17.50
CA ALA A 676 9.11 -34.81 -18.87
C ALA A 676 10.32 -33.93 -19.23
N ILE A 677 10.98 -34.22 -20.35
CA ILE A 677 11.87 -33.28 -21.02
C ILE A 677 10.98 -32.43 -21.93
N LYS A 678 11.05 -31.10 -21.75
CA LYS A 678 10.17 -30.14 -22.42
C LYS A 678 10.84 -29.48 -23.62
N ALA A 679 10.04 -28.98 -24.55
CA ALA A 679 10.50 -28.09 -25.61
C ALA A 679 10.97 -26.75 -25.04
N ILE A 680 12.20 -26.32 -25.38
CA ILE A 680 12.79 -25.08 -24.90
C ILE A 680 13.04 -24.16 -26.10
N GLY A 681 12.61 -22.90 -26.00
CA GLY A 681 12.87 -21.87 -27.00
C GLY A 681 14.23 -21.19 -26.81
N SER A 682 14.59 -20.33 -27.76
CA SER A 682 15.81 -19.49 -27.68
C SER A 682 15.65 -18.29 -26.74
N GLY A 683 14.44 -18.00 -26.28
CA GLY A 683 14.14 -16.99 -25.26
C GLY A 683 12.65 -16.90 -24.91
N PRO A 684 12.25 -15.99 -23.99
CA PRO A 684 10.88 -15.89 -23.47
C PRO A 684 9.82 -15.46 -24.51
N ALA A 685 10.24 -15.13 -25.72
CA ALA A 685 9.37 -14.75 -26.85
C ALA A 685 9.00 -15.92 -27.76
N ASP A 686 9.63 -17.09 -27.60
CA ASP A 686 9.36 -18.27 -28.42
C ASP A 686 8.18 -19.05 -27.83
N GLU A 687 7.03 -19.03 -28.50
CA GLU A 687 5.81 -19.76 -28.09
C GLU A 687 5.76 -21.17 -28.64
N ASN A 688 6.27 -21.38 -29.86
CA ASN A 688 6.36 -22.68 -30.49
C ASN A 688 7.74 -22.86 -31.10
N VAL A 689 8.24 -24.09 -31.07
CA VAL A 689 9.47 -24.51 -31.73
C VAL A 689 9.13 -25.60 -32.73
N LEU A 690 9.76 -25.53 -33.90
CA LEU A 690 9.63 -26.56 -34.91
C LEU A 690 10.60 -27.69 -34.57
N VAL A 691 10.13 -28.91 -34.42
CA VAL A 691 11.00 -30.06 -34.14
C VAL A 691 11.69 -30.46 -35.44
N THR A 692 13.00 -30.20 -35.53
CA THR A 692 13.79 -30.51 -36.72
C THR A 692 14.40 -31.90 -36.64
N ASP A 693 14.74 -32.37 -35.43
CA ASP A 693 15.25 -33.71 -35.20
C ASP A 693 14.82 -34.25 -33.84
N VAL A 694 14.55 -35.56 -33.78
CA VAL A 694 14.34 -36.31 -32.53
C VAL A 694 15.31 -37.47 -32.53
N LEU A 695 16.22 -37.50 -31.56
CA LEU A 695 17.41 -38.35 -31.57
C LEU A 695 17.29 -39.58 -30.66
N VAL A 696 16.16 -39.74 -29.99
CA VAL A 696 15.88 -40.83 -29.05
C VAL A 696 14.49 -41.43 -29.28
N LYS A 697 14.29 -42.67 -28.87
CA LYS A 697 13.01 -43.40 -28.97
C LYS A 697 12.62 -44.03 -27.63
N PRO A 698 11.33 -44.38 -27.43
CA PRO A 698 10.89 -45.18 -26.29
C PRO A 698 11.77 -46.42 -26.07
N GLY A 699 12.21 -46.62 -24.83
CA GLY A 699 13.11 -47.68 -24.40
C GLY A 699 14.60 -47.33 -24.40
N ASP A 700 15.01 -46.18 -24.96
CA ASP A 700 16.41 -45.75 -24.92
C ASP A 700 16.79 -45.24 -23.51
N THR A 701 17.98 -45.59 -23.04
CA THR A 701 18.57 -45.03 -21.82
C THR A 701 19.31 -43.74 -22.17
N ILE A 702 19.03 -42.67 -21.43
CA ILE A 702 19.65 -41.35 -21.64
C ILE A 702 20.35 -40.84 -20.37
N GLU A 703 21.45 -40.10 -20.53
CA GLU A 703 22.18 -39.44 -19.44
C GLU A 703 21.91 -37.93 -19.39
N VAL A 704 22.09 -37.31 -18.22
CA VAL A 704 21.98 -35.84 -18.08
C VAL A 704 23.02 -35.16 -18.99
N GLY A 705 22.56 -34.24 -19.83
CA GLY A 705 23.37 -33.50 -20.81
C GLY A 705 23.39 -34.13 -22.21
N GLN A 706 22.83 -35.33 -22.40
CA GLN A 706 22.74 -35.97 -23.71
C GLN A 706 21.74 -35.24 -24.62
N LEU A 707 22.12 -34.93 -25.86
CA LEU A 707 21.22 -34.34 -26.85
C LEU A 707 20.10 -35.33 -27.21
N VAL A 708 18.84 -34.91 -27.06
CA VAL A 708 17.66 -35.75 -27.30
C VAL A 708 16.77 -35.27 -28.45
N ALA A 709 16.79 -33.97 -28.75
CA ALA A 709 16.10 -33.39 -29.88
C ALA A 709 16.77 -32.09 -30.33
N VAL A 710 16.53 -31.69 -31.56
CA VAL A 710 16.87 -30.35 -32.07
C VAL A 710 15.57 -29.69 -32.47
N VAL A 711 15.39 -28.45 -32.04
CA VAL A 711 14.21 -27.66 -32.36
C VAL A 711 14.63 -26.31 -32.95
N GLU A 712 13.90 -25.80 -33.91
CA GLU A 712 14.12 -24.49 -34.52
C GLU A 712 13.17 -23.48 -33.86
N ALA A 713 13.76 -22.52 -33.15
CA ALA A 713 13.06 -21.40 -32.55
C ALA A 713 13.24 -20.15 -33.43
N THR A 714 12.50 -19.06 -33.11
CA THR A 714 12.43 -17.87 -33.98
C THR A 714 13.79 -17.20 -34.23
N LYS A 715 14.76 -17.36 -33.32
CA LYS A 715 16.06 -16.68 -33.40
C LYS A 715 17.24 -17.62 -33.67
N ALA A 716 17.10 -18.91 -33.38
CA ALA A 716 18.17 -19.88 -33.48
C ALA A 716 17.63 -21.32 -33.44
N SER A 717 18.39 -22.26 -34.00
CA SER A 717 18.23 -23.68 -33.66
C SER A 717 18.69 -23.92 -32.23
N VAL A 718 17.87 -24.59 -31.44
CA VAL A 718 18.09 -24.91 -30.03
C VAL A 718 18.26 -26.42 -29.91
N GLU A 719 19.41 -26.81 -29.35
CA GLU A 719 19.72 -28.18 -28.99
C GLU A 719 19.05 -28.51 -27.65
N ILE A 720 18.14 -29.49 -27.64
CA ILE A 720 17.46 -29.95 -26.43
C ILE A 720 18.24 -31.11 -25.85
N CYS A 721 18.95 -30.87 -24.75
CA CYS A 721 19.64 -31.89 -23.98
C CYS A 721 18.78 -32.39 -22.82
N ALA A 722 18.92 -33.67 -22.48
CA ALA A 722 18.27 -34.30 -21.34
C ALA A 722 18.71 -33.61 -20.04
N ASN A 723 17.76 -33.03 -19.31
CA ASN A 723 18.03 -32.47 -17.98
C ASN A 723 17.96 -33.56 -16.87
N ILE A 724 17.47 -34.76 -17.21
CA ILE A 724 17.33 -35.91 -16.31
C ILE A 724 17.79 -37.19 -17.00
N GLY A 725 18.39 -38.10 -16.25
CA GLY A 725 18.84 -39.41 -16.75
C GLY A 725 17.84 -40.52 -16.39
N GLY A 726 17.65 -41.48 -17.29
CA GLY A 726 16.67 -42.55 -17.12
C GLY A 726 16.32 -43.25 -18.43
N VAL A 727 15.19 -43.96 -18.46
CA VAL A 727 14.72 -44.67 -19.66
C VAL A 727 13.58 -43.89 -20.30
N VAL A 728 13.70 -43.54 -21.58
CA VAL A 728 12.64 -42.84 -22.33
C VAL A 728 11.39 -43.72 -22.36
N GLN A 729 10.28 -43.23 -21.81
CA GLN A 729 8.99 -43.93 -21.81
C GLN A 729 8.20 -43.65 -23.08
N GLU A 730 8.02 -42.38 -23.40
CA GLU A 730 7.19 -41.95 -24.51
C GLU A 730 7.80 -40.70 -25.16
N VAL A 731 7.71 -40.62 -26.48
CA VAL A 731 8.15 -39.46 -27.27
C VAL A 731 6.92 -38.90 -27.94
N PHE A 732 6.53 -37.68 -27.57
CA PHE A 732 5.28 -37.05 -28.02
C PHE A 732 5.44 -36.30 -29.33
N ALA A 733 6.65 -35.84 -29.64
CA ALA A 733 6.93 -35.03 -30.81
C ALA A 733 7.53 -35.83 -31.97
N LYS A 734 7.17 -35.46 -33.19
CA LYS A 734 7.74 -35.97 -34.44
C LYS A 734 8.48 -34.85 -35.16
N VAL A 735 9.46 -35.25 -35.97
CA VAL A 735 10.12 -34.31 -36.89
C VAL A 735 9.09 -33.65 -37.80
N GLY A 736 9.10 -32.32 -37.84
CA GLY A 736 8.13 -31.49 -38.55
C GLY A 736 6.98 -30.97 -37.68
N ASP A 737 6.84 -31.43 -36.43
CA ASP A 737 5.80 -30.93 -35.52
C ASP A 737 6.17 -29.53 -35.00
N GLN A 738 5.18 -28.64 -34.94
CA GLN A 738 5.29 -27.36 -34.26
C GLN A 738 4.71 -27.52 -32.86
N ILE A 739 5.57 -27.53 -31.85
CA ILE A 739 5.18 -27.78 -30.46
C ILE A 739 5.41 -26.54 -29.60
N ALA A 740 4.50 -26.28 -28.67
CA ALA A 740 4.62 -25.15 -27.77
C ALA A 740 5.83 -25.31 -26.83
N THR A 741 6.56 -24.22 -26.58
CA THR A 741 7.58 -24.20 -25.53
C THR A 741 6.95 -24.56 -24.19
N ASP A 742 7.72 -25.25 -23.33
CA ASP A 742 7.27 -25.88 -22.08
C ASP A 742 6.32 -27.10 -22.22
N SER A 743 5.94 -27.50 -23.44
CA SER A 743 5.21 -28.76 -23.67
C SER A 743 6.15 -29.98 -23.57
N PRO A 744 5.67 -31.14 -23.11
CA PRO A 744 6.46 -32.37 -23.09
C PRO A 744 6.90 -32.76 -24.50
N LEU A 745 8.21 -32.83 -24.73
CA LEU A 745 8.81 -33.45 -25.93
C LEU A 745 8.79 -34.97 -25.78
N LEU A 746 9.18 -35.44 -24.60
CA LEU A 746 9.25 -36.85 -24.23
C LEU A 746 9.20 -37.03 -22.71
N THR A 747 8.83 -38.21 -22.24
CA THR A 747 8.87 -38.61 -20.82
C THR A 747 9.96 -39.64 -20.58
N VAL A 748 10.53 -39.60 -19.39
CA VAL A 748 11.64 -40.43 -18.95
C VAL A 748 11.28 -41.03 -17.59
N ASP A 749 11.39 -42.34 -17.45
CA ASP A 749 11.39 -43.01 -16.15
C ASP A 749 12.73 -42.75 -15.48
N ALA A 750 12.75 -41.83 -14.52
CA ALA A 750 13.97 -41.27 -13.97
C ALA A 750 14.63 -42.19 -12.93
N ASN A 751 15.96 -42.25 -12.93
CA ASN A 751 16.68 -42.92 -11.86
C ASN A 751 16.46 -42.18 -10.52
N ARG A 752 16.19 -42.93 -9.44
CA ARG A 752 15.83 -42.37 -8.11
C ARG A 752 16.80 -41.29 -7.61
N GLU A 753 18.11 -41.43 -7.83
CA GLU A 753 19.13 -40.43 -7.41
C GLU A 753 19.05 -39.09 -8.17
N THR A 754 18.56 -39.08 -9.41
CA THR A 754 18.38 -37.84 -10.22
C THR A 754 17.03 -37.16 -9.98
N SER A 755 16.04 -37.90 -9.46
CA SER A 755 14.68 -37.39 -9.21
C SER A 755 14.63 -36.33 -8.10
N GLU A 756 15.45 -36.46 -7.05
CA GLU A 756 15.44 -35.56 -5.89
C GLU A 756 15.95 -34.14 -6.19
N ARG A 757 16.74 -33.93 -7.27
CA ARG A 757 17.31 -32.60 -7.61
C ARG A 757 16.48 -31.80 -8.62
N ASN A 758 15.69 -32.45 -9.47
CA ASN A 758 15.05 -31.81 -10.64
C ASN A 758 13.53 -31.62 -10.51
N PHE A 759 12.84 -32.31 -9.60
CA PHE A 759 11.40 -32.11 -9.37
C PHE A 759 11.05 -30.69 -8.87
N ALA A 760 12.04 -29.91 -8.44
CA ALA A 760 11.87 -28.57 -7.87
C ALA A 760 11.63 -27.43 -8.89
N LEU A 761 11.51 -27.72 -10.19
CA LEU A 761 11.38 -26.71 -11.26
C LEU A 761 10.05 -26.76 -12.04
N ALA A 762 9.16 -27.72 -11.72
CA ALA A 762 7.85 -27.81 -12.37
C ALA A 762 6.85 -26.84 -11.71
N SER A 763 5.99 -26.24 -12.55
CA SER A 763 4.84 -25.38 -12.21
C SER A 763 4.15 -25.74 -10.89
N GLU A 764 3.62 -24.72 -10.19
CA GLU A 764 2.84 -24.89 -8.95
C GLU A 764 1.83 -26.05 -9.10
N VAL A 765 2.14 -27.20 -8.51
CA VAL A 765 1.27 -28.38 -8.56
C VAL A 765 0.03 -28.03 -7.75
N GLN A 766 -1.14 -28.02 -8.40
CA GLN A 766 -2.43 -27.83 -7.74
C GLN A 766 -2.75 -29.11 -6.95
N ASN A 767 -2.10 -29.25 -5.79
CA ASN A 767 -2.30 -30.39 -4.92
C ASN A 767 -3.77 -30.48 -4.52
N LYS A 768 -4.33 -31.69 -4.56
CA LYS A 768 -5.69 -31.92 -4.06
C LYS A 768 -5.68 -31.74 -2.55
N PHE A 769 -6.63 -30.98 -2.04
CA PHE A 769 -6.85 -30.83 -0.62
C PHE A 769 -8.27 -31.25 -0.27
N VAL A 770 -8.46 -31.67 0.97
CA VAL A 770 -9.79 -31.85 1.56
C VAL A 770 -9.96 -30.77 2.61
N LEU A 771 -11.09 -30.07 2.51
CA LEU A 771 -11.51 -29.18 3.58
C LEU A 771 -12.27 -30.00 4.58
N ARG A 772 -11.69 -30.13 5.77
CA ARG A 772 -12.50 -30.47 6.91
C ARG A 772 -13.05 -29.14 7.41
N ARG A 773 -14.35 -28.91 7.17
CA ARG A 773 -15.08 -27.98 8.02
C ARG A 773 -14.75 -28.42 9.43
N LEU A 774 -14.10 -27.53 10.18
CA LEU A 774 -13.94 -27.77 11.59
C LEU A 774 -15.36 -28.12 12.05
N LYS A 775 -15.53 -29.34 12.62
CA LYS A 775 -16.78 -29.64 13.34
C LYS A 775 -17.01 -28.38 14.15
N SER A 776 -18.24 -27.90 14.19
CA SER A 776 -18.60 -26.88 15.15
C SER A 776 -18.31 -27.41 16.59
N HIS A 777 -17.06 -27.63 17.01
CA HIS A 777 -16.33 -26.61 17.72
C HIS A 777 -16.79 -25.27 17.18
N THR A 778 -17.88 -24.78 17.78
CA THR A 778 -17.77 -23.46 18.37
C THR A 778 -16.37 -23.36 19.00
N ILE A 779 -15.35 -23.07 18.19
CA ILE A 779 -14.55 -21.90 18.39
C ILE A 779 -15.61 -20.84 18.21
N PRO A 780 -16.15 -20.28 19.29
CA PRO A 780 -17.17 -19.30 19.08
C PRO A 780 -16.48 -18.24 18.24
N ALA A 781 -17.13 -17.92 17.10
CA ALA A 781 -16.91 -16.65 16.46
C ALA A 781 -16.76 -15.63 17.58
N LEU A 782 -15.93 -14.60 17.39
CA LEU A 782 -16.18 -13.33 18.06
C LEU A 782 -17.62 -12.96 17.67
N ARG A 783 -18.60 -13.47 18.43
CA ARG A 783 -19.98 -13.08 18.38
C ARG A 783 -19.90 -11.70 18.99
N ARG A 784 -19.66 -10.71 18.15
CA ARG A 784 -20.14 -9.36 18.45
C ARG A 784 -21.66 -9.46 18.42
N HIS A 785 -22.21 -9.97 19.52
CA HIS A 785 -23.58 -9.69 19.87
C HIS A 785 -23.68 -8.17 19.98
N SER A 786 -24.44 -7.59 19.07
CA SER A 786 -24.98 -6.24 19.16
C SER A 786 -26.12 -6.15 20.19
N GLY A 787 -26.18 -7.09 21.15
CA GLY A 787 -27.00 -7.01 22.36
C GLY A 787 -26.10 -6.59 23.52
N SER A 788 -26.64 -5.81 24.47
CA SER A 788 -25.89 -5.37 25.65
C SER A 788 -25.57 -6.54 26.57
N PHE A 789 -24.43 -7.21 26.37
CA PHE A 789 -23.88 -8.14 27.36
C PHE A 789 -23.46 -7.32 28.59
N SER A 790 -24.17 -7.51 29.71
CA SER A 790 -23.89 -6.76 30.95
C SER A 790 -23.30 -7.63 32.06
N GLU A 791 -23.68 -8.92 32.15
CA GLU A 791 -23.39 -9.77 33.32
C GLU A 791 -23.05 -11.22 32.96
N ILE A 792 -22.12 -11.82 33.71
CA ILE A 792 -21.94 -13.28 33.80
C ILE A 792 -22.75 -13.87 34.96
N ALA A 793 -22.92 -15.18 34.93
CA ALA A 793 -23.59 -15.96 35.96
C ALA A 793 -22.71 -17.15 36.39
N VAL A 794 -22.58 -17.35 37.70
CA VAL A 794 -21.90 -18.51 38.30
C VAL A 794 -22.97 -19.49 38.77
N HIS A 795 -22.99 -20.71 38.22
CA HIS A 795 -24.04 -21.71 38.49
C HIS A 795 -23.83 -22.45 39.81
N GLY A 796 -22.58 -22.73 40.15
CA GLY A 796 -22.22 -23.46 41.35
C GLY A 796 -20.73 -23.41 41.60
N ILE A 797 -20.36 -23.77 42.83
CA ILE A 797 -18.96 -23.85 43.28
C ILE A 797 -18.72 -25.22 43.93
N GLY A 798 -17.90 -26.04 43.31
CA GLY A 798 -17.33 -27.24 43.93
C GLY A 798 -16.13 -26.86 44.79
N PHE A 799 -15.86 -27.61 45.86
CA PHE A 799 -14.73 -27.32 46.74
C PHE A 799 -14.11 -28.58 47.32
N ALA A 800 -12.81 -28.51 47.61
CA ALA A 800 -12.06 -29.52 48.33
C ALA A 800 -11.04 -28.84 49.26
N THR A 801 -10.89 -29.34 50.48
CA THR A 801 -9.84 -28.90 51.41
C THR A 801 -8.82 -30.02 51.60
N GLY A 802 -7.64 -29.69 52.13
CA GLY A 802 -6.73 -30.70 52.65
C GLY A 802 -7.42 -31.64 53.67
N GLY A 803 -7.04 -32.91 53.66
CA GLY A 803 -7.65 -33.97 54.45
C GLY A 803 -7.31 -33.91 55.94
N ARG A 804 -6.28 -33.14 56.34
CA ARG A 804 -5.87 -33.00 57.74
C ARG A 804 -6.30 -31.65 58.31
N ARG A 805 -7.15 -31.66 59.33
CA ARG A 805 -7.50 -30.45 60.09
C ARG A 805 -6.45 -30.17 61.16
N VAL A 806 -5.84 -28.99 61.13
CA VAL A 806 -4.79 -28.53 62.06
C VAL A 806 -5.31 -27.43 62.96
N THR A 807 -5.32 -27.66 64.27
CA THR A 807 -5.78 -26.68 65.29
C THR A 807 -4.65 -25.77 65.78
N ASN A 808 -4.99 -24.65 66.43
CA ASN A 808 -3.97 -23.80 67.05
C ASN A 808 -3.21 -24.54 68.16
N ASP A 809 -3.90 -25.39 68.92
CA ASP A 809 -3.28 -26.22 69.96
C ASP A 809 -2.28 -27.22 69.39
N GLU A 810 -2.53 -27.73 68.18
CA GLU A 810 -1.61 -28.62 67.49
C GLU A 810 -0.38 -27.86 66.97
N ILE A 811 -0.57 -26.77 66.22
CA ILE A 811 0.53 -26.08 65.54
C ILE A 811 1.43 -25.30 66.52
N ILE A 812 0.92 -24.89 67.68
CA ILE A 812 1.71 -24.13 68.66
C ILE A 812 2.87 -24.93 69.27
N HIS A 813 2.85 -26.27 69.18
CA HIS A 813 3.94 -27.12 69.67
C HIS A 813 5.30 -26.79 69.03
N HIS A 814 5.30 -26.18 67.84
CA HIS A 814 6.53 -25.70 67.19
C HIS A 814 7.14 -24.46 67.88
N TRP A 815 6.39 -23.74 68.72
CA TRP A 815 6.84 -22.54 69.44
C TRP A 815 6.46 -22.58 70.94
N PRO A 816 7.25 -23.29 71.78
CA PRO A 816 6.94 -23.52 73.20
C PRO A 816 6.81 -22.24 74.05
N SER A 817 7.31 -21.10 73.58
CA SER A 817 7.23 -19.80 74.27
C SER A 817 5.94 -19.01 73.98
N ARG A 818 5.03 -19.56 73.18
CA ARG A 818 3.77 -18.92 72.76
C ARG A 818 2.57 -19.80 73.10
N ARG A 819 1.37 -19.22 73.06
CA ARG A 819 0.11 -19.90 73.35
C ARG A 819 -0.83 -19.94 72.14
N ALA A 820 -1.67 -20.97 72.07
CA ALA A 820 -2.63 -21.17 70.98
C ALA A 820 -3.65 -20.01 70.86
N ASP A 821 -4.00 -19.34 71.96
CA ASP A 821 -4.89 -18.18 71.97
C ASP A 821 -4.27 -16.94 71.32
N GLU A 822 -2.93 -16.82 71.29
CA GLU A 822 -2.23 -15.76 70.57
C GLU A 822 -2.44 -15.85 69.06
N ILE A 823 -2.46 -17.06 68.49
CA ILE A 823 -2.71 -17.26 67.05
C ILE A 823 -4.10 -16.72 66.70
N PHE A 824 -5.12 -17.08 67.48
CA PHE A 824 -6.48 -16.59 67.26
C PHE A 824 -6.57 -15.07 67.42
N ALA A 825 -5.95 -14.50 68.46
CA ALA A 825 -5.94 -13.05 68.66
C ALA A 825 -5.25 -12.27 67.53
N LEU A 826 -4.22 -12.85 66.91
CA LEU A 826 -3.46 -12.21 65.82
C LEU A 826 -4.10 -12.35 64.45
N THR A 827 -4.82 -13.46 64.21
CA THR A 827 -5.21 -13.90 62.86
C THR A 827 -6.71 -14.13 62.70
N GLY A 828 -7.43 -14.40 63.80
CA GLY A 828 -8.80 -14.90 63.83
C GLY A 828 -8.97 -16.38 63.47
N ILE A 829 -7.87 -17.12 63.26
CA ILE A 829 -7.89 -18.52 62.83
C ILE A 829 -7.96 -19.44 64.06
N LYS A 830 -8.89 -20.40 64.08
CA LYS A 830 -8.93 -21.50 65.09
C LYS A 830 -8.40 -22.81 64.55
N SER A 831 -8.76 -23.12 63.31
CA SER A 831 -8.27 -24.28 62.57
C SER A 831 -7.98 -23.93 61.10
N ARG A 832 -7.19 -24.76 60.45
CA ARG A 832 -6.97 -24.76 59.00
C ARG A 832 -6.88 -26.19 58.50
N PHE A 833 -6.95 -26.38 57.20
CA PHE A 833 -6.82 -27.69 56.57
C PHE A 833 -5.49 -27.79 55.83
N TRP A 834 -4.72 -28.83 56.08
CA TRP A 834 -3.48 -29.14 55.37
C TRP A 834 -3.65 -30.44 54.58
N VAL A 835 -2.95 -30.55 53.46
CA VAL A 835 -2.93 -31.77 52.65
C VAL A 835 -2.36 -32.97 53.43
N GLY A 836 -2.92 -34.16 53.18
CA GLY A 836 -2.33 -35.43 53.60
C GLY A 836 -1.16 -35.86 52.69
N PRO A 837 -0.46 -36.97 53.01
CA PRO A 837 0.71 -37.43 52.26
C PRO A 837 0.48 -37.69 50.76
N ASP A 838 -0.75 -38.05 50.36
CA ASP A 838 -1.14 -38.36 48.98
C ASP A 838 -2.00 -37.26 48.33
N GLU A 839 -2.10 -36.10 48.98
CA GLU A 839 -2.86 -34.96 48.50
C GLU A 839 -1.94 -33.84 48.01
N GLY A 840 -2.34 -33.15 46.95
CA GLY A 840 -1.57 -32.09 46.31
C GLY A 840 -2.47 -31.21 45.46
N THR A 841 -1.88 -30.26 44.73
CA THR A 841 -2.64 -29.23 44.02
C THR A 841 -3.53 -29.86 42.95
N LEU A 842 -3.03 -30.84 42.18
CA LEU A 842 -3.85 -31.55 41.20
C LEU A 842 -5.01 -32.34 41.83
N SER A 843 -4.79 -33.06 42.93
CA SER A 843 -5.82 -33.96 43.47
C SER A 843 -6.98 -33.18 44.10
N LEU A 844 -6.70 -32.08 44.80
CA LEU A 844 -7.74 -31.17 45.32
C LEU A 844 -8.53 -30.51 44.18
N ALA A 845 -7.84 -29.97 43.17
CA ALA A 845 -8.47 -29.33 42.00
C ALA A 845 -9.36 -30.31 41.23
N THR A 846 -8.89 -31.55 41.03
CA THR A 846 -9.63 -32.61 40.36
C THR A 846 -10.88 -32.98 41.13
N LYS A 847 -10.79 -33.10 42.47
CA LYS A 847 -11.94 -33.41 43.33
C LYS A 847 -13.00 -32.30 43.27
N ALA A 848 -12.60 -31.04 43.47
CA ALA A 848 -13.51 -29.90 43.42
C ALA A 848 -14.20 -29.78 42.04
N THR A 849 -13.45 -30.03 40.96
CA THR A 849 -13.98 -29.99 39.59
C THR A 849 -14.97 -31.12 39.33
N ARG A 850 -14.62 -32.36 39.70
CA ARG A 850 -15.50 -33.53 39.51
C ARG A 850 -16.82 -33.36 40.25
N ASP A 851 -16.78 -32.89 41.49
CA ASP A 851 -17.97 -32.64 42.30
C ASP A 851 -18.87 -31.57 41.65
N LEU A 852 -18.29 -30.49 41.13
CA LEU A 852 -19.05 -29.44 40.42
C LEU A 852 -19.70 -29.96 39.12
N LEU A 853 -18.93 -30.67 38.29
CA LEU A 853 -19.42 -31.22 37.02
C LEU A 853 -20.56 -32.21 37.26
N GLN A 854 -20.41 -33.08 38.27
CA GLN A 854 -21.46 -34.03 38.67
C GLN A 854 -22.72 -33.32 39.19
N GLN A 855 -22.58 -32.28 40.03
CA GLN A 855 -23.71 -31.50 40.55
C GLN A 855 -24.50 -30.80 39.44
N ASN A 856 -23.83 -30.35 38.38
CA ASN A 856 -24.44 -29.64 37.26
C ASN A 856 -24.82 -30.57 36.09
N GLN A 857 -24.55 -31.87 36.20
CA GLN A 857 -24.81 -32.88 35.16
C GLN A 857 -24.18 -32.51 33.81
N ILE A 858 -22.96 -31.97 33.84
CA ILE A 858 -22.19 -31.61 32.63
C ILE A 858 -20.86 -32.37 32.62
N SER A 859 -20.35 -32.63 31.42
CA SER A 859 -19.03 -33.24 31.21
C SER A 859 -17.96 -32.17 31.03
N ILE A 860 -16.69 -32.53 31.24
CA ILE A 860 -15.56 -31.66 30.87
C ILE A 860 -15.54 -31.35 29.36
N HIS A 861 -16.12 -32.22 28.53
CA HIS A 861 -16.28 -31.98 27.10
C HIS A 861 -17.34 -30.91 26.77
N ASP A 862 -18.14 -30.48 27.75
CA ASP A 862 -19.11 -29.37 27.62
C ASP A 862 -18.53 -28.00 28.01
N ILE A 863 -17.25 -27.96 28.41
CA ILE A 863 -16.51 -26.77 28.85
C ILE A 863 -15.65 -26.24 27.69
N ASP A 864 -15.76 -24.94 27.42
CA ASP A 864 -15.05 -24.29 26.32
C ASP A 864 -13.68 -23.74 26.75
N LEU A 865 -13.54 -23.39 28.03
CA LEU A 865 -12.31 -22.82 28.61
C LEU A 865 -12.13 -23.26 30.06
N VAL A 866 -10.92 -23.69 30.40
CA VAL A 866 -10.49 -23.96 31.79
C VAL A 866 -9.41 -22.97 32.19
N ILE A 867 -9.68 -22.15 33.19
CA ILE A 867 -8.72 -21.21 33.79
C ILE A 867 -8.37 -21.72 35.19
N ALA A 868 -7.11 -22.07 35.45
CA ALA A 868 -6.66 -22.39 36.80
C ALA A 868 -5.86 -21.24 37.41
N ALA A 869 -6.42 -20.60 38.43
CA ALA A 869 -5.73 -19.62 39.25
C ALA A 869 -5.01 -20.32 40.41
N THR A 870 -3.69 -20.45 40.31
CA THR A 870 -2.87 -21.10 41.33
C THR A 870 -1.50 -20.43 41.43
N GLY A 871 -1.01 -20.22 42.64
CA GLY A 871 0.39 -19.86 42.90
C GLY A 871 1.26 -21.07 43.24
N THR A 872 0.67 -22.27 43.33
CA THR A 872 1.32 -23.48 43.86
C THR A 872 1.08 -24.71 42.96
N PRO A 873 1.32 -24.63 41.64
CA PRO A 873 1.17 -25.79 40.76
C PRO A 873 2.21 -26.87 41.12
N ASP A 874 1.83 -28.15 41.06
CA ASP A 874 2.78 -29.25 41.37
C ASP A 874 3.95 -29.30 40.37
N ILE A 875 3.72 -28.90 39.12
CA ILE A 875 4.70 -28.80 38.04
C ILE A 875 4.38 -27.57 37.19
N ALA A 876 5.40 -26.93 36.61
CA ALA A 876 5.20 -25.76 35.76
C ALA A 876 4.60 -26.09 34.38
N THR A 877 4.83 -27.29 33.86
CA THR A 877 4.28 -27.74 32.57
C THR A 877 4.12 -29.26 32.56
N PRO A 878 2.99 -29.80 32.07
CA PRO A 878 1.79 -29.10 31.60
C PRO A 878 1.03 -28.37 32.72
N SER A 879 0.24 -27.36 32.35
CA SER A 879 -0.55 -26.54 33.29
C SER A 879 -1.52 -27.39 34.14
N LEU A 880 -1.77 -26.96 35.38
CA LEU A 880 -2.78 -27.54 36.27
C LEU A 880 -4.14 -27.63 35.57
N ALA A 881 -4.57 -26.57 34.87
CA ALA A 881 -5.80 -26.54 34.09
C ALA A 881 -5.87 -27.72 33.09
N SER A 882 -4.79 -27.95 32.33
CA SER A 882 -4.71 -29.04 31.36
C SER A 882 -4.75 -30.42 32.04
N ARG A 883 -4.04 -30.56 33.17
CA ARG A 883 -3.98 -31.82 33.93
C ARG A 883 -5.33 -32.15 34.57
N VAL A 884 -6.03 -31.16 35.11
CA VAL A 884 -7.38 -31.34 35.67
C VAL A 884 -8.35 -31.75 34.55
N ALA A 885 -8.34 -31.04 33.41
CA ALA A 885 -9.22 -31.36 32.28
C ALA A 885 -9.09 -32.82 31.82
N VAL A 886 -7.86 -33.36 31.81
CA VAL A 886 -7.61 -34.79 31.54
C VAL A 886 -8.07 -35.68 32.70
N ALA A 887 -7.78 -35.32 33.94
CA ALA A 887 -8.09 -36.14 35.13
C ALA A 887 -9.59 -36.29 35.41
N VAL A 888 -10.44 -35.39 34.90
CA VAL A 888 -11.90 -35.47 35.02
C VAL A 888 -12.60 -35.99 33.76
N ALA A 889 -11.86 -36.30 32.68
CA ALA A 889 -12.44 -36.88 31.47
C ALA A 889 -12.70 -38.38 31.67
N GLU A 890 -13.96 -38.75 31.96
CA GLU A 890 -14.35 -40.13 32.30
C GLU A 890 -14.15 -41.14 31.15
N ASP A 891 -14.08 -40.66 29.91
CA ASP A 891 -13.91 -41.46 28.69
C ASP A 891 -12.44 -41.71 28.30
N GLY A 892 -11.48 -41.18 29.06
CA GLY A 892 -10.05 -41.27 28.76
C GLY A 892 -9.63 -40.48 27.52
N VAL A 893 -10.53 -39.71 26.90
CA VAL A 893 -10.26 -38.89 25.73
C VAL A 893 -9.89 -37.49 26.18
N ARG A 894 -8.76 -36.97 25.68
CA ARG A 894 -8.32 -35.60 25.98
C ARG A 894 -9.35 -34.59 25.41
N PRO A 895 -9.94 -33.72 26.25
CA PRO A 895 -10.87 -32.70 25.75
C PRO A 895 -10.15 -31.66 24.89
N SER A 896 -10.77 -31.27 23.78
CA SER A 896 -10.28 -30.23 22.87
C SER A 896 -10.79 -28.86 23.32
N LEU A 897 -10.21 -28.34 24.42
CA LEU A 897 -10.55 -27.05 25.01
C LEU A 897 -9.29 -26.22 25.32
N ALA A 898 -9.44 -24.91 25.48
CA ALA A 898 -8.36 -24.06 25.95
C ALA A 898 -8.18 -24.26 27.47
N ALA A 899 -6.96 -24.55 27.93
CA ALA A 899 -6.65 -24.77 29.34
C ALA A 899 -5.31 -24.16 29.74
N TYR A 900 -5.32 -23.19 30.64
CA TYR A 900 -4.10 -22.52 31.09
C TYR A 900 -4.16 -22.11 32.56
N ASP A 901 -2.97 -21.97 33.15
CA ASP A 901 -2.79 -21.49 34.51
C ASP A 901 -2.53 -19.98 34.51
N MET A 902 -2.92 -19.31 35.59
CA MET A 902 -2.56 -17.92 35.83
C MET A 902 -2.06 -17.69 37.26
N GLY A 903 -0.95 -16.95 37.37
CA GLY A 903 -0.36 -16.53 38.63
C GLY A 903 -0.82 -15.14 39.04
N ALA A 904 -1.79 -15.05 39.96
CA ALA A 904 -2.21 -13.78 40.59
C ALA A 904 -2.46 -13.94 42.10
N ALA A 905 -1.87 -14.97 42.70
CA ALA A 905 -1.93 -15.30 44.14
C ALA A 905 -3.35 -15.12 44.69
N CYS A 906 -3.50 -14.46 45.85
CA CYS A 906 -4.78 -14.28 46.53
C CYS A 906 -5.88 -13.55 45.70
N SER A 907 -5.50 -12.81 44.65
CA SER A 907 -6.47 -12.14 43.76
C SER A 907 -6.91 -12.99 42.56
N GLY A 908 -6.34 -14.20 42.44
CA GLY A 908 -6.50 -15.10 41.30
C GLY A 908 -7.94 -15.40 40.91
N TYR A 909 -8.87 -15.56 41.86
CA TYR A 909 -10.27 -15.81 41.52
C TYR A 909 -10.91 -14.64 40.76
N LEU A 910 -10.65 -13.39 41.17
CA LEU A 910 -11.22 -12.21 40.51
C LEU A 910 -10.59 -11.96 39.14
N TYR A 911 -9.30 -12.25 39.01
CA TYR A 911 -8.60 -12.26 37.73
C TYR A 911 -9.15 -13.32 36.76
N ALA A 912 -9.39 -14.54 37.25
CA ALA A 912 -10.02 -15.59 36.45
C ALA A 912 -11.47 -15.26 36.11
N LEU A 913 -12.23 -14.65 37.03
CA LEU A 913 -13.61 -14.23 36.80
C LEU A 913 -13.71 -13.11 35.76
N GLN A 914 -12.74 -12.19 35.74
CA GLN A 914 -12.62 -11.16 34.71
C GLN A 914 -12.29 -11.74 33.34
N GLN A 915 -11.34 -12.69 33.26
CA GLN A 915 -11.07 -13.38 32.01
C GLN A 915 -12.25 -14.21 31.52
N ALA A 916 -12.98 -14.86 32.42
CA ALA A 916 -14.22 -15.56 32.09
C ALA A 916 -15.28 -14.59 31.58
N TYR A 917 -15.43 -13.40 32.21
CA TYR A 917 -16.31 -12.35 31.71
C TYR A 917 -15.94 -11.94 30.30
N ASP A 918 -14.67 -11.60 30.03
CA ASP A 918 -14.21 -11.15 28.73
C ASP A 918 -14.34 -12.25 27.66
N PHE A 919 -14.13 -13.52 28.03
CA PHE A 919 -14.33 -14.68 27.16
C PHE A 919 -15.80 -14.88 26.82
N ILE A 920 -16.69 -14.88 27.82
CA ILE A 920 -18.14 -15.04 27.64
C ILE A 920 -18.75 -13.83 26.92
N ALA A 921 -18.23 -12.61 27.13
CA ALA A 921 -18.64 -11.41 26.41
C ALA A 921 -18.40 -11.54 24.90
N GLN A 922 -17.35 -12.27 24.50
CA GLN A 922 -17.07 -12.60 23.11
C GLN A 922 -17.85 -13.83 22.63
N GLN A 923 -18.29 -14.68 23.55
CA GLN A 923 -18.83 -16.01 23.32
C GLN A 923 -20.01 -16.30 24.28
N ASN A 924 -21.18 -15.69 24.01
CA ASN A 924 -22.30 -15.63 24.98
C ASN A 924 -22.84 -17.01 25.44
N ASP A 925 -22.65 -18.07 24.66
CA ASP A 925 -23.03 -19.45 24.99
C ASP A 925 -21.91 -20.30 25.59
N ALA A 926 -20.71 -19.73 25.81
CA ALA A 926 -19.58 -20.44 26.38
C ALA A 926 -19.79 -20.81 27.86
N LYS A 927 -19.25 -21.97 28.23
CA LYS A 927 -19.11 -22.43 29.61
C LYS A 927 -17.63 -22.38 29.99
N VAL A 928 -17.31 -21.51 30.94
CA VAL A 928 -15.95 -21.35 31.47
C VAL A 928 -15.86 -22.01 32.84
N LEU A 929 -14.87 -22.87 33.02
CA LEU A 929 -14.53 -23.47 34.28
C LEU A 929 -13.37 -22.69 34.92
N ILE A 930 -13.64 -22.04 36.05
CA ILE A 930 -12.61 -21.40 36.87
C ILE A 930 -12.21 -22.35 38.00
N ILE A 931 -10.94 -22.71 38.06
CA ILE A 931 -10.37 -23.54 39.12
C ILE A 931 -9.46 -22.66 39.97
N THR A 932 -9.62 -22.68 41.28
CA THR A 932 -8.59 -22.21 42.22
C THR A 932 -8.02 -23.43 42.93
N SER A 933 -6.72 -23.48 43.15
CA SER A 933 -6.14 -24.56 43.94
C SER A 933 -4.84 -24.11 44.56
N GLU A 934 -4.79 -24.10 45.88
CA GLU A 934 -3.66 -23.60 46.65
C GLU A 934 -3.27 -24.63 47.69
N VAL A 935 -2.05 -25.15 47.57
CA VAL A 935 -1.42 -26.05 48.54
C VAL A 935 -0.18 -25.33 49.07
N LEU A 936 -0.38 -24.62 50.17
CA LEU A 936 0.59 -23.69 50.75
C LEU A 936 1.29 -24.29 51.97
N SER A 937 0.67 -25.28 52.64
CA SER A 937 1.21 -25.87 53.87
C SER A 937 2.62 -26.48 53.72
N PRO A 938 3.01 -27.10 52.59
CA PRO A 938 4.38 -27.60 52.41
C PRO A 938 5.42 -26.49 52.23
N LEU A 939 4.97 -25.28 51.89
CA LEU A 939 5.83 -24.11 51.61
C LEU A 939 6.04 -23.22 52.85
N LEU A 940 5.60 -23.67 54.04
CA LEU A 940 5.72 -22.90 55.28
C LEU A 940 7.06 -23.17 55.98
N ASP A 941 7.73 -22.12 56.42
CA ASP A 941 8.83 -22.27 57.38
C ASP A 941 8.27 -22.35 58.80
N MET A 942 8.29 -23.56 59.38
CA MET A 942 7.84 -23.78 60.77
C MET A 942 8.71 -23.07 61.82
N LYS A 943 9.79 -22.39 61.44
CA LYS A 943 10.53 -21.47 62.32
C LYS A 943 9.94 -20.06 62.30
N ASP A 944 9.32 -19.64 61.20
CA ASP A 944 8.65 -18.34 61.07
C ASP A 944 7.21 -18.40 61.57
N PHE A 945 7.04 -18.02 62.85
CA PHE A 945 5.72 -17.93 63.47
C PHE A 945 4.76 -16.99 62.71
N SER A 946 5.26 -15.97 62.01
CA SER A 946 4.42 -14.93 61.42
C SER A 946 3.65 -15.37 60.18
N THR A 947 4.17 -16.37 59.45
CA THR A 947 3.58 -16.90 58.20
C THR A 947 3.00 -18.30 58.39
N ALA A 948 3.68 -19.18 59.14
CA ALA A 948 3.30 -20.58 59.29
C ALA A 948 1.92 -20.82 59.93
N ILE A 949 1.41 -19.84 60.68
CA ILE A 949 0.11 -19.95 61.38
C ILE A 949 -1.09 -19.57 60.50
N LEU A 950 -0.85 -19.01 59.31
CA LEU A 950 -1.88 -18.34 58.51
C LEU A 950 -2.57 -19.25 57.50
N PHE A 951 -1.80 -20.09 56.81
CA PHE A 951 -2.27 -20.69 55.56
C PHE A 951 -2.95 -22.05 55.74
N GLY A 952 -3.97 -22.27 54.92
CA GLY A 952 -4.65 -23.54 54.72
C GLY A 952 -4.68 -23.90 53.23
N ASP A 953 -4.91 -25.17 52.96
CA ASP A 953 -4.90 -25.76 51.62
C ASP A 953 -6.34 -26.02 51.16
N ALA A 954 -6.69 -25.48 49.99
CA ALA A 954 -8.00 -25.70 49.40
C ALA A 954 -8.01 -25.47 47.89
N ALA A 955 -8.94 -26.14 47.24
CA ALA A 955 -9.31 -25.92 45.85
C ALA A 955 -10.80 -25.61 45.72
N THR A 956 -11.15 -24.80 44.73
CA THR A 956 -12.53 -24.60 44.29
C THR A 956 -12.64 -24.71 42.77
N ALA A 957 -13.83 -25.04 42.29
CA ALA A 957 -14.17 -25.00 40.87
C ALA A 957 -15.49 -24.24 40.71
N SER A 958 -15.56 -23.27 39.81
CA SER A 958 -16.76 -22.47 39.51
C SER A 958 -17.15 -22.63 38.05
N LEU A 959 -18.43 -22.89 37.78
CA LEU A 959 -18.99 -22.93 36.42
C LEU A 959 -19.57 -21.56 36.08
N VAL A 960 -19.03 -20.90 35.06
CA VAL A 960 -19.40 -19.55 34.65
C VAL A 960 -19.97 -19.56 33.23
N THR A 961 -21.11 -18.90 33.03
CA THR A 961 -21.72 -18.69 31.70
C THR A 961 -22.23 -17.26 31.59
N SER A 962 -22.80 -16.90 30.43
CA SER A 962 -23.62 -15.68 30.34
C SER A 962 -24.83 -15.75 31.28
N ARG A 963 -25.28 -14.58 31.78
CA ARG A 963 -26.53 -14.46 32.52
C ARG A 963 -27.73 -15.02 31.75
N ASP A 964 -27.77 -14.83 30.44
CA ASP A 964 -28.89 -15.30 29.59
C ASP A 964 -29.04 -16.82 29.59
N MET A 965 -27.94 -17.53 29.83
CA MET A 965 -27.88 -19.00 29.86
C MET A 965 -28.24 -19.56 31.25
N ALA A 966 -28.22 -18.73 32.29
CA ALA A 966 -28.45 -19.16 33.65
C ALA A 966 -29.91 -19.05 34.05
N ARG A 967 -30.51 -20.18 34.45
CA ARG A 967 -31.87 -20.18 35.04
C ARG A 967 -31.82 -19.71 36.49
N ASN A 968 -31.04 -20.39 37.34
CA ASN A 968 -30.92 -20.11 38.78
C ASN A 968 -29.43 -20.07 39.18
N PRO A 969 -28.67 -19.01 38.83
CA PRO A 969 -27.28 -18.93 39.21
C PRO A 969 -27.10 -18.65 40.71
N LEU A 970 -25.99 -19.13 41.28
CA LEU A 970 -25.56 -18.80 42.63
C LEU A 970 -25.42 -17.28 42.81
N PHE A 971 -24.80 -16.62 41.83
CA PHE A 971 -24.76 -15.17 41.72
C PHE A 971 -24.48 -14.73 40.28
N THR A 972 -24.83 -13.48 39.98
CA THR A 972 -24.41 -12.76 38.77
C THR A 972 -23.31 -11.78 39.10
N ALA A 973 -22.45 -11.49 38.14
CA ALA A 973 -21.38 -10.53 38.31
C ALA A 973 -21.30 -9.60 37.10
N ASN A 974 -21.12 -8.31 37.37
CA ASN A 974 -20.61 -7.37 36.39
C ASN A 974 -19.13 -7.69 36.11
N ARG A 975 -18.54 -7.01 35.13
CA ARG A 975 -17.11 -7.17 34.82
C ARG A 975 -16.26 -6.87 36.07
N PRO A 976 -15.51 -7.84 36.61
CA PRO A 976 -14.59 -7.56 37.70
C PRO A 976 -13.49 -6.59 37.23
N ILE A 977 -13.09 -5.68 38.09
CA ILE A 977 -11.93 -4.83 37.85
C ILE A 977 -10.70 -5.46 38.49
N VAL A 978 -9.58 -5.38 37.79
CA VAL A 978 -8.30 -5.92 38.24
C VAL A 978 -7.17 -4.93 37.97
N SER A 979 -6.14 -4.95 38.83
CA SER A 979 -4.96 -4.10 38.69
C SER A 979 -3.74 -4.79 39.28
N GLY A 980 -2.55 -4.44 38.78
CA GLY A 980 -1.28 -4.97 39.24
C GLY A 980 -0.18 -3.91 39.16
N ARG A 981 0.85 -4.02 40.01
CA ARG A 981 2.06 -3.19 39.95
C ARG A 981 3.29 -4.08 40.11
N PRO A 982 4.39 -3.82 39.39
CA PRO A 982 5.61 -4.62 39.55
C PRO A 982 6.14 -4.47 40.98
N GLU A 983 6.37 -5.62 41.64
CA GLU A 983 6.98 -5.72 42.96
C GLU A 983 8.11 -6.75 42.88
N PRO A 984 9.31 -6.46 43.43
CA PRO A 984 10.47 -7.35 43.32
C PRO A 984 10.36 -8.66 44.12
N GLY A 985 9.25 -8.92 44.81
CA GLY A 985 9.03 -10.09 45.65
C GLY A 985 9.46 -9.89 47.10
N ASP A 986 9.81 -8.67 47.51
CA ASP A 986 10.27 -8.34 48.87
C ASP A 986 9.09 -8.23 49.86
N LEU A 987 7.88 -7.92 49.37
CA LEU A 987 6.71 -7.71 50.22
C LEU A 987 5.95 -9.00 50.54
N LEU A 988 5.71 -9.84 49.54
CA LEU A 988 5.07 -11.15 49.67
C LEU A 988 5.58 -12.07 48.55
N TYR A 989 6.34 -13.08 48.95
CA TYR A 989 6.91 -14.08 48.07
C TYR A 989 6.25 -15.44 48.31
N VAL A 990 5.71 -16.04 47.24
CA VAL A 990 5.21 -17.42 47.23
C VAL A 990 6.04 -18.18 46.18
N PRO A 991 6.96 -19.07 46.60
CA PRO A 991 7.80 -19.83 45.68
C PRO A 991 7.04 -20.99 45.04
N LEU A 992 7.60 -21.53 43.95
CA LEU A 992 7.21 -22.84 43.46
C LEU A 992 7.62 -23.93 44.48
N PRO A 993 7.00 -25.12 44.42
CA PRO A 993 7.52 -26.29 45.14
C PRO A 993 9.01 -26.48 44.84
N ASP A 994 9.81 -26.74 45.88
CA ASP A 994 11.28 -26.87 45.87
C ASP A 994 12.12 -25.57 45.73
N ASP A 995 11.51 -24.42 45.40
CA ASP A 995 12.24 -23.14 45.20
C ASP A 995 12.39 -22.29 46.48
N GLY A 996 11.70 -22.65 47.58
CA GLY A 996 11.84 -21.97 48.86
C GLY A 996 10.62 -22.09 49.76
N VAL A 997 10.53 -21.17 50.73
CA VAL A 997 9.41 -21.03 51.66
C VAL A 997 8.72 -19.68 51.49
N ILE A 998 7.45 -19.59 51.88
CA ILE A 998 6.67 -18.34 51.85
C ILE A 998 7.30 -17.32 52.80
N ALA A 999 7.48 -16.10 52.33
CA ALA A 999 8.00 -14.99 53.11
C ALA A 999 7.20 -13.71 52.87
N MET A 1000 6.99 -12.89 53.91
CA MET A 1000 6.31 -11.61 53.75
C MET A 1000 6.68 -10.56 54.79
N ASN A 1001 6.56 -9.28 54.44
CA ASN A 1001 6.58 -8.18 55.40
C ASN A 1001 5.15 -7.88 55.88
N GLY A 1002 4.71 -8.59 56.94
CA GLY A 1002 3.32 -8.54 57.40
C GLY A 1002 2.75 -7.14 57.70
N ARG A 1003 3.57 -6.19 58.19
CA ARG A 1003 3.10 -4.82 58.47
C ARG A 1003 2.84 -4.03 57.18
N THR A 1004 3.73 -4.16 56.20
CA THR A 1004 3.60 -3.49 54.90
C THR A 1004 2.48 -4.13 54.09
N VAL A 1005 2.41 -5.47 54.06
CA VAL A 1005 1.32 -6.22 53.40
C VAL A 1005 -0.05 -5.83 53.97
N PHE A 1006 -0.18 -5.71 55.31
CA PHE A 1006 -1.43 -5.25 55.92
C PHE A 1006 -1.85 -3.86 55.40
N THR A 1007 -0.91 -2.92 55.34
CA THR A 1007 -1.18 -1.54 54.91
C THR A 1007 -1.59 -1.49 53.44
N GLU A 1008 -0.84 -2.17 52.57
CA GLU A 1008 -1.10 -2.23 51.13
C GLU A 1008 -2.39 -2.98 50.80
N ALA A 1009 -2.68 -4.09 51.49
CA ALA A 1009 -3.92 -4.84 51.32
C ALA A 1009 -5.13 -3.97 51.64
N VAL A 1010 -5.15 -3.30 52.80
CA VAL A 1010 -6.27 -2.44 53.19
C VAL A 1010 -6.46 -1.29 52.19
N HIS A 1011 -5.37 -0.66 51.74
CA HIS A 1011 -5.44 0.43 50.76
C HIS A 1011 -5.94 -0.04 49.39
N SER A 1012 -5.35 -1.11 48.86
CA SER A 1012 -5.65 -1.62 47.53
C SER A 1012 -7.06 -2.21 47.45
N MET A 1013 -7.48 -2.93 48.49
CA MET A 1013 -8.83 -3.50 48.55
C MET A 1013 -9.89 -2.40 48.68
N THR A 1014 -9.70 -1.40 49.54
CA THR A 1014 -10.65 -0.28 49.66
C THR A 1014 -10.82 0.46 48.33
N ARG A 1015 -9.71 0.80 47.66
CA ARG A 1015 -9.75 1.47 46.35
C ARG A 1015 -10.40 0.59 45.28
N SER A 1016 -10.10 -0.70 45.27
CA SER A 1016 -10.66 -1.63 44.27
C SER A 1016 -12.17 -1.75 44.44
N ILE A 1017 -12.68 -1.88 45.67
CA ILE A 1017 -14.14 -1.98 45.83
C ILE A 1017 -14.87 -0.69 45.44
N GLU A 1018 -14.29 0.48 45.74
CA GLU A 1018 -14.83 1.78 45.29
C GLU A 1018 -14.88 1.89 43.77
N ASN A 1019 -13.80 1.51 43.08
CA ASN A 1019 -13.75 1.53 41.62
C ASN A 1019 -14.75 0.54 41.00
N ALA A 1020 -14.92 -0.64 41.60
CA ALA A 1020 -15.90 -1.63 41.13
C ALA A 1020 -17.34 -1.11 41.29
N CYS A 1021 -17.62 -0.39 42.38
CA CYS A 1021 -18.90 0.27 42.60
C CYS A 1021 -19.19 1.31 41.51
N VAL A 1022 -18.19 2.15 41.17
CA VAL A 1022 -18.30 3.14 40.09
C VAL A 1022 -18.58 2.48 38.74
N ASP A 1023 -17.82 1.43 38.38
CA ASP A 1023 -17.99 0.72 37.10
C ASP A 1023 -19.37 0.03 36.99
N ALA A 1024 -19.85 -0.52 38.11
CA ALA A 1024 -21.16 -1.14 38.21
C ALA A 1024 -22.33 -0.14 38.34
N GLY A 1025 -22.07 1.17 38.48
CA GLY A 1025 -23.09 2.19 38.68
C GLY A 1025 -23.85 2.06 40.01
N ILE A 1026 -23.24 1.48 41.04
CA ILE A 1026 -23.81 1.30 42.38
C ILE A 1026 -23.04 2.13 43.40
N GLU A 1027 -23.71 2.75 44.36
CA GLU A 1027 -23.02 3.39 45.47
C GLU A 1027 -22.52 2.33 46.46
N LEU A 1028 -21.34 2.52 47.06
CA LEU A 1028 -20.80 1.63 48.09
C LEU A 1028 -21.79 1.45 49.26
N ALA A 1029 -22.65 2.45 49.49
CA ALA A 1029 -23.71 2.41 50.48
C ALA A 1029 -24.84 1.41 50.19
N ASN A 1030 -24.90 0.88 48.96
CA ASN A 1030 -25.90 -0.09 48.51
C ASN A 1030 -25.32 -1.52 48.40
N ILE A 1031 -24.09 -1.71 48.86
CA ILE A 1031 -23.52 -3.04 49.08
C ILE A 1031 -23.99 -3.57 50.43
N ASP A 1032 -24.64 -4.72 50.42
CA ASP A 1032 -25.23 -5.34 51.60
C ASP A 1032 -24.16 -6.06 52.44
N LEU A 1033 -23.19 -6.69 51.78
CA LEU A 1033 -22.13 -7.47 52.43
C LEU A 1033 -20.86 -7.52 51.56
N LEU A 1034 -19.71 -7.29 52.16
CA LEU A 1034 -18.42 -7.50 51.52
C LEU A 1034 -17.94 -8.95 51.69
N VAL A 1035 -17.33 -9.50 50.64
CA VAL A 1035 -16.66 -10.80 50.68
C VAL A 1035 -15.19 -10.57 50.33
N PRO A 1036 -14.38 -10.09 51.29
CA PRO A 1036 -12.96 -9.89 51.08
C PRO A 1036 -12.21 -11.22 51.00
N HIS A 1037 -11.03 -11.20 50.39
CA HIS A 1037 -10.05 -12.27 50.54
C HIS A 1037 -9.75 -12.51 52.03
N GLN A 1038 -9.71 -13.79 52.43
CA GLN A 1038 -9.64 -14.23 53.82
C GLN A 1038 -8.17 -14.30 54.31
N ALA A 1039 -7.45 -13.18 54.23
CA ALA A 1039 -6.02 -13.10 54.57
C ALA A 1039 -5.75 -13.21 56.08
N ASN A 1040 -6.47 -12.39 56.86
CA ASN A 1040 -6.40 -12.27 58.31
C ASN A 1040 -7.65 -11.52 58.78
N GLN A 1041 -8.25 -11.91 59.90
CA GLN A 1041 -9.42 -11.23 60.49
C GLN A 1041 -9.23 -9.72 60.66
N ARG A 1042 -8.04 -9.25 61.03
CA ARG A 1042 -7.74 -7.82 61.19
C ARG A 1042 -7.89 -7.04 59.89
N ILE A 1043 -7.52 -7.63 58.75
CA ILE A 1043 -7.67 -6.98 57.43
C ILE A 1043 -9.17 -6.91 57.09
N ILE A 1044 -9.90 -8.01 57.30
CA ILE A 1044 -11.34 -8.09 57.08
C ILE A 1044 -12.08 -7.03 57.91
N ASP A 1045 -11.81 -6.95 59.21
CA ASP A 1045 -12.41 -5.98 60.13
C ASP A 1045 -12.09 -4.54 59.72
N THR A 1046 -10.85 -4.29 59.26
CA THR A 1046 -10.42 -2.96 58.85
C THR A 1046 -11.12 -2.52 57.55
N ILE A 1047 -11.30 -3.44 56.59
CA ILE A 1047 -12.01 -3.16 55.34
C ILE A 1047 -13.50 -2.94 55.62
N ALA A 1048 -14.11 -3.76 56.48
CA ALA A 1048 -15.50 -3.56 56.92
C ALA A 1048 -15.69 -2.17 57.56
N LYS A 1049 -14.78 -1.80 58.46
CA LYS A 1049 -14.80 -0.50 59.13
C LYS A 1049 -14.60 0.66 58.16
N ARG A 1050 -13.67 0.56 57.20
CA ARG A 1050 -13.38 1.64 56.24
C ARG A 1050 -14.47 1.84 55.20
N SER A 1051 -15.02 0.75 54.68
CA SER A 1051 -16.13 0.79 53.73
C SER A 1051 -17.47 1.16 54.38
N GLY A 1052 -17.58 1.02 55.71
CA GLY A 1052 -18.83 1.18 56.43
C GLY A 1052 -19.86 0.09 56.11
N ARG A 1053 -19.40 -1.07 55.61
CA ARG A 1053 -20.23 -2.23 55.24
C ARG A 1053 -19.80 -3.45 56.05
N PRO A 1054 -20.72 -4.36 56.43
CA PRO A 1054 -20.31 -5.62 57.05
C PRO A 1054 -19.48 -6.46 56.06
N ALA A 1055 -18.54 -7.25 56.57
CA ALA A 1055 -17.73 -8.16 55.76
C ALA A 1055 -17.83 -9.59 56.30
N LEU A 1056 -18.00 -10.56 55.40
CA LEU A 1056 -18.03 -11.98 55.76
C LEU A 1056 -16.62 -12.46 56.12
N SER A 1057 -16.52 -13.22 57.21
CA SER A 1057 -15.32 -13.92 57.61
C SER A 1057 -15.58 -15.41 57.83
N VAL A 1058 -14.89 -16.25 57.08
CA VAL A 1058 -14.82 -17.71 57.25
C VAL A 1058 -13.42 -18.18 57.65
N ILE A 1059 -12.50 -17.22 57.87
CA ILE A 1059 -11.08 -17.47 58.13
C ILE A 1059 -10.86 -18.30 59.40
N GLU A 1060 -11.78 -18.23 60.35
CA GLU A 1060 -11.76 -19.01 61.59
C GLU A 1060 -11.59 -20.52 61.34
N THR A 1061 -12.24 -21.02 60.28
CA THR A 1061 -12.36 -22.45 59.98
C THR A 1061 -11.30 -22.92 58.98
N TYR A 1062 -11.05 -22.13 57.94
CA TYR A 1062 -10.24 -22.54 56.79
C TYR A 1062 -8.80 -22.01 56.84
N GLY A 1063 -8.53 -20.95 57.60
CA GLY A 1063 -7.32 -20.16 57.44
C GLY A 1063 -7.29 -19.41 56.11
N ASN A 1064 -6.14 -18.84 55.77
CA ASN A 1064 -5.90 -18.19 54.49
C ASN A 1064 -5.65 -19.23 53.41
N THR A 1065 -6.58 -19.38 52.48
CA THR A 1065 -6.50 -20.34 51.36
C THR A 1065 -6.17 -19.65 50.02
N SER A 1066 -5.55 -18.47 50.08
CA SER A 1066 -5.17 -17.65 48.91
C SER A 1066 -6.38 -17.48 47.95
N SER A 1067 -6.21 -17.81 46.66
CA SER A 1067 -7.20 -17.63 45.60
C SER A 1067 -8.52 -18.38 45.86
N SER A 1068 -8.50 -19.47 46.63
CA SER A 1068 -9.69 -20.25 47.01
C SER A 1068 -10.58 -19.57 48.06
N SER A 1069 -10.11 -18.50 48.71
CA SER A 1069 -10.81 -17.88 49.85
C SER A 1069 -12.17 -17.27 49.50
N ILE A 1070 -12.24 -16.51 48.40
CA ILE A 1070 -13.48 -15.85 47.97
C ILE A 1070 -14.54 -16.87 47.56
N PRO A 1071 -14.28 -17.83 46.66
CA PRO A 1071 -15.30 -18.81 46.27
C PRO A 1071 -15.76 -19.69 47.45
N LEU A 1072 -14.89 -20.02 48.40
CA LEU A 1072 -15.30 -20.71 49.65
C LEU A 1072 -16.22 -19.84 50.53
N ALA A 1073 -15.91 -18.56 50.67
CA ALA A 1073 -16.76 -17.63 51.42
C ALA A 1073 -18.12 -17.44 50.73
N MET A 1074 -18.16 -17.41 49.39
CA MET A 1074 -19.41 -17.33 48.63
C MET A 1074 -20.35 -18.51 48.87
N LEU A 1075 -19.82 -19.73 49.09
CA LEU A 1075 -20.63 -20.88 49.50
C LEU A 1075 -21.30 -20.71 50.86
N HIS A 1076 -20.72 -19.91 51.76
CA HIS A 1076 -21.33 -19.58 53.05
C HIS A 1076 -22.41 -18.53 52.89
N VAL A 1077 -22.16 -17.49 52.08
CA VAL A 1077 -23.20 -16.48 51.75
C VAL A 1077 -24.45 -17.15 51.20
N ALA A 1078 -24.29 -18.07 50.24
CA ALA A 1078 -25.41 -18.78 49.62
C ALA A 1078 -26.20 -19.70 50.58
N LYS A 1079 -25.57 -20.17 51.67
CA LYS A 1079 -26.22 -20.99 52.70
C LYS A 1079 -26.90 -20.15 53.77
N GLU A 1080 -26.27 -19.05 54.19
CA GLU A 1080 -26.70 -18.24 55.34
C GLU A 1080 -27.73 -17.19 54.97
N HIS A 1081 -27.73 -16.71 53.73
CA HIS A 1081 -28.64 -15.67 53.27
C HIS A 1081 -29.66 -16.22 52.28
N SER A 1082 -30.94 -16.05 52.62
CA SER A 1082 -32.05 -16.54 51.82
C SER A 1082 -32.65 -15.51 50.85
N GLU A 1083 -32.32 -14.23 51.01
CA GLU A 1083 -32.76 -13.12 50.16
C GLU A 1083 -31.64 -12.66 49.20
N PRO A 1084 -31.96 -12.10 48.02
CA PRO A 1084 -30.97 -11.52 47.10
C PRO A 1084 -30.19 -10.37 47.75
N LEU A 1085 -28.86 -10.43 47.66
CA LEU A 1085 -27.93 -9.42 48.20
C LEU A 1085 -27.03 -8.86 47.09
N ASN A 1086 -26.74 -7.56 47.16
CA ASN A 1086 -25.63 -6.94 46.44
C ASN A 1086 -24.35 -7.12 47.25
N LEU A 1087 -23.39 -7.84 46.71
CA LEU A 1087 -22.14 -8.18 47.37
C LEU A 1087 -20.96 -7.51 46.70
N GLY A 1088 -19.99 -7.10 47.52
CA GLY A 1088 -18.70 -6.59 47.05
C GLY A 1088 -17.59 -7.61 47.26
N LEU A 1089 -17.14 -8.28 46.20
CA LEU A 1089 -15.98 -9.16 46.24
C LEU A 1089 -14.71 -8.32 46.12
N VAL A 1090 -13.68 -8.60 46.92
CA VAL A 1090 -12.44 -7.83 46.85
C VAL A 1090 -11.23 -8.63 47.32
N ALA A 1091 -10.10 -8.51 46.64
CA ALA A 1091 -8.86 -9.22 46.96
C ALA A 1091 -7.60 -8.38 46.73
N PHE A 1092 -6.54 -8.74 47.45
CA PHE A 1092 -5.17 -8.29 47.23
C PHE A 1092 -4.23 -9.49 47.39
N GLY A 1093 -3.29 -9.67 46.47
CA GLY A 1093 -2.35 -10.80 46.43
C GLY A 1093 -0.91 -10.39 46.12
N GLY A 1094 -0.02 -11.38 46.15
CA GLY A 1094 1.41 -11.24 45.80
C GLY A 1094 1.62 -10.64 44.40
N GLY A 1095 2.77 -9.98 44.20
CA GLY A 1095 3.04 -9.18 43.00
C GLY A 1095 2.20 -7.89 42.91
N MET A 1096 1.72 -7.37 44.06
CA MET A 1096 0.81 -6.21 44.18
C MET A 1096 -0.39 -6.28 43.25
N THR A 1097 -1.00 -7.47 43.15
CA THR A 1097 -2.23 -7.68 42.39
C THR A 1097 -3.45 -7.38 43.26
N ALA A 1098 -4.43 -6.68 42.72
CA ALA A 1098 -5.70 -6.39 43.40
C ALA A 1098 -6.86 -6.55 42.44
N GLY A 1099 -8.03 -6.92 42.96
CA GLY A 1099 -9.25 -6.99 42.17
C GLY A 1099 -10.49 -6.78 43.01
N ALA A 1100 -11.57 -6.38 42.37
CA ALA A 1100 -12.90 -6.30 42.97
C ALA A 1100 -13.99 -6.59 41.94
N ALA A 1101 -15.14 -7.09 42.41
CA ALA A 1101 -16.33 -7.30 41.60
C ALA A 1101 -17.58 -6.96 42.40
N ILE A 1102 -18.57 -6.36 41.75
CA ILE A 1102 -19.92 -6.26 42.30
C ILE A 1102 -20.72 -7.44 41.78
N VAL A 1103 -21.27 -8.23 42.70
CA VAL A 1103 -22.04 -9.43 42.38
C VAL A 1103 -23.38 -9.41 43.07
N ARG A 1104 -24.37 -10.08 42.51
CA ARG A 1104 -25.72 -10.17 43.08
C ARG A 1104 -26.12 -11.62 43.24
N THR A 1105 -26.50 -12.03 44.44
CA THR A 1105 -27.06 -13.38 44.64
C THR A 1105 -28.46 -13.44 44.02
N VAL A 1106 -28.77 -14.57 43.39
CA VAL A 1106 -30.06 -14.81 42.73
C VAL A 1106 -30.67 -16.07 43.34
N LYS A 1107 -31.99 -16.10 43.47
CA LYS A 1107 -32.72 -17.32 43.83
C LYS A 1107 -33.76 -17.65 42.80
#